data_AF-A0A0K9NC58-F1
#
_entry.id   AF-A0A0K9NC58-F1
#
_cell.length_a   1.000
_cell.length_b   1.000
_cell.length_c   1.000
_cell.angle_alpha   90.00
_cell.angle_beta   90.00
_cell.angle_gamma   90.00
#
_symmetry.space_group_name_H-M   'P 1'
#
loop_
_entity.id
_entity.type
_entity.pdbx_description
1 polymer ?
#
loop_
_entity_poly.entity_id
_entity_poly.type
_entity_poly.pdbx_seq_one_letter_code
_entity_poly.pdbx_strand_id
1 'polypeptide(L)'
;MRKVRRKRAAVLAIILVLAGLLAWQIPKRSGAVFNEDDAVHIDPDKIEEATLIIGTHLIYLGALTDKLYETAVQSAEESGQNTMYYKSEIGEGRWYSIDDAGSIKDITEKGKEADKSKIKKLYFTHHTKSDGYTYTLKDDKMVNVYDVNSPYDLEGMKELSALAREKRLSGKGGEVFEAKVTNKTTKWCDAGLDTLNKEYIRLKTAGADAAWLDMLDKAMGKVDDLRRYEVYKKAEKEVRKLIDAADGTDEGYVDALSDAMTQLSDSMTEADGNMLDIDAKADIPDIPGEEPDEPDNPEGDEKTYTLTVMAVMESEFIRQYIEEPKDDILLNMTTLSYIMEGISVYPDKEAEFLKEKLIPAAEAAYAADPTETRKNELAYYKNELSTRDGGPSSADSRLAGLYDKKEKLQEERLSALDEENLPEAKRLEALIEVTAREIQEKEDAISKEAASLVKQKTELEKQLDSEKSDQEKKKLENEIQKLDNQIAALDAGVDDGSVSKKIKEMAETAREALEEGEDGIGRLEEAVEGIGALCGTNPALAGSSLENLYEKMASRKYLDETKIYDGLLDDIEAILAENVSVLNQELQEEEVVRVMEETAGKDKTAAIMGLSMFLEQTSGSGLENLLKGKVKAYAEEEEAYAFAGLSGTAGVRYAPADVVAAYASFRYIWNDNRKRAVLASRKTYYKFTAFDTAVVRGPEEEEEKLTSAAGFKGTVYIPDDYVKEEFGCEVYNIPDTGYCILIDQDIADKAAEVCDALLEKGE
;
A
#
# COMPACT_ATOMS: atom_id res chain seq x y z
N MET A 1 -6.04 -26.53 -7.86
CA MET A 1 -7.42 -26.15 -8.27
C MET A 1 -8.14 -25.22 -7.28
N ARG A 2 -8.35 -25.58 -5.99
CA ARG A 2 -9.04 -24.69 -5.02
C ARG A 2 -8.34 -23.35 -4.74
N LYS A 3 -7.00 -23.31 -4.67
CA LYS A 3 -6.23 -22.05 -4.46
C LYS A 3 -6.28 -21.10 -5.68
N VAL A 4 -6.22 -21.63 -6.90
CA VAL A 4 -6.35 -20.86 -8.16
C VAL A 4 -7.76 -20.27 -8.31
N ARG A 5 -8.80 -21.02 -7.92
CA ARG A 5 -10.20 -20.55 -7.92
C ARG A 5 -10.47 -19.45 -6.90
N ARG A 6 -9.79 -19.45 -5.73
CA ARG A 6 -9.93 -18.37 -4.73
C ARG A 6 -9.27 -17.05 -5.17
N LYS A 7 -8.06 -17.11 -5.77
CA LYS A 7 -7.40 -15.91 -6.32
C LYS A 7 -8.21 -15.26 -7.44
N ARG A 8 -8.78 -16.06 -8.35
CA ARG A 8 -9.64 -15.56 -9.44
C ARG A 8 -10.96 -14.95 -8.95
N ALA A 9 -11.55 -15.49 -7.89
CA ALA A 9 -12.76 -14.94 -7.28
C ALA A 9 -12.53 -13.57 -6.61
N ALA A 10 -11.34 -13.32 -6.06
CA ALA A 10 -10.97 -12.03 -5.47
C ALA A 10 -10.77 -10.94 -6.55
N VAL A 11 -10.04 -11.24 -7.63
CA VAL A 11 -9.87 -10.35 -8.79
C VAL A 11 -11.23 -10.01 -9.43
N LEU A 12 -12.13 -10.98 -9.51
CA LEU A 12 -13.49 -10.77 -9.99
C LEU A 12 -14.32 -9.88 -9.07
N ALA A 13 -14.16 -9.97 -7.75
CA ALA A 13 -14.85 -9.08 -6.81
C ALA A 13 -14.40 -7.63 -6.97
N ILE A 14 -13.10 -7.39 -7.20
CA ILE A 14 -12.53 -6.06 -7.47
C ILE A 14 -13.07 -5.48 -8.78
N ILE A 15 -13.13 -6.27 -9.86
CA ILE A 15 -13.67 -5.83 -11.16
C ILE A 15 -15.17 -5.51 -11.09
N LEU A 16 -15.95 -6.29 -10.32
CA LEU A 16 -17.38 -6.01 -10.13
C LEU A 16 -17.64 -4.71 -9.34
N VAL A 17 -16.73 -4.34 -8.42
CA VAL A 17 -16.77 -3.05 -7.71
C VAL A 17 -16.38 -1.88 -8.62
N LEU A 18 -15.31 -2.04 -9.42
CA LEU A 18 -14.87 -1.03 -10.40
C LEU A 18 -15.93 -0.78 -11.50
N ALA A 19 -16.60 -1.83 -11.98
CA ALA A 19 -17.66 -1.74 -13.00
C ALA A 19 -18.88 -0.94 -12.52
N GLY A 20 -19.26 -1.08 -11.25
CA GLY A 20 -20.40 -0.38 -10.65
C GLY A 20 -20.16 1.12 -10.40
N LEU A 21 -18.92 1.52 -10.13
CA LEU A 21 -18.55 2.92 -9.86
C LEU A 21 -18.38 3.75 -11.14
N LEU A 22 -17.86 3.15 -12.22
CA LEU A 22 -17.56 3.86 -13.46
C LEU A 22 -18.81 4.23 -14.28
N ALA A 23 -19.94 3.54 -14.11
CA ALA A 23 -21.20 3.84 -14.80
C ALA A 23 -21.75 5.26 -14.50
N TRP A 24 -21.28 5.91 -13.42
CA TRP A 24 -21.70 7.26 -13.03
C TRP A 24 -20.73 8.40 -13.42
N GLN A 25 -19.50 8.08 -13.82
CA GLN A 25 -18.48 9.09 -14.14
C GLN A 25 -18.17 9.26 -15.63
N ILE A 26 -18.94 8.67 -16.56
CA ILE A 26 -18.68 8.79 -18.00
C ILE A 26 -19.22 10.13 -18.56
N PRO A 27 -18.37 11.15 -18.84
CA PRO A 27 -18.78 12.23 -19.73
C PRO A 27 -19.02 11.65 -21.13
N LYS A 28 -20.29 11.67 -21.57
CA LYS A 28 -20.64 11.30 -22.94
C LYS A 28 -20.06 12.32 -23.93
N ARG A 29 -18.92 11.97 -24.54
CA ARG A 29 -18.46 12.23 -25.92
C ARG A 29 -16.94 12.38 -25.95
N SER A 30 -16.23 11.41 -26.52
CA SER A 30 -14.92 11.64 -27.14
C SER A 30 -15.09 11.66 -28.66
N GLY A 31 -14.23 12.44 -29.35
CA GLY A 31 -14.33 12.75 -30.79
C GLY A 31 -13.47 11.87 -31.70
N ALA A 32 -12.72 10.90 -31.16
CA ALA A 32 -12.01 9.92 -31.97
C ALA A 32 -13.04 8.92 -32.54
N VAL A 33 -13.08 8.80 -33.87
CA VAL A 33 -14.05 7.97 -34.57
C VAL A 33 -13.43 6.58 -34.76
N PHE A 34 -13.90 5.60 -33.99
CA PHE A 34 -13.57 4.20 -34.19
C PHE A 34 -13.78 3.77 -35.66
N ASN A 35 -12.77 3.14 -36.26
CA ASN A 35 -12.84 2.63 -37.63
C ASN A 35 -13.28 1.17 -37.67
N GLU A 36 -14.54 0.92 -38.07
CA GLU A 36 -15.09 -0.44 -38.17
C GLU A 36 -14.32 -1.33 -39.16
N ASP A 37 -13.66 -0.76 -40.17
CA ASP A 37 -12.90 -1.52 -41.18
C ASP A 37 -11.66 -2.22 -40.59
N ASP A 38 -11.20 -1.79 -39.42
CA ASP A 38 -10.05 -2.37 -38.72
C ASP A 38 -10.42 -3.43 -37.68
N ALA A 39 -11.71 -3.69 -37.52
CA ALA A 39 -12.22 -4.66 -36.57
C ALA A 39 -12.85 -5.90 -37.23
N VAL A 40 -13.02 -6.94 -36.43
CA VAL A 40 -13.69 -8.19 -36.83
C VAL A 40 -14.81 -8.54 -35.88
N HIS A 41 -15.75 -9.35 -36.36
CA HIS A 41 -16.71 -10.04 -35.50
C HIS A 41 -16.19 -11.43 -35.14
N ILE A 42 -16.46 -11.88 -33.91
CA ILE A 42 -16.03 -13.18 -33.41
C ILE A 42 -17.19 -14.16 -33.24
N ASP A 43 -16.86 -15.43 -33.11
CA ASP A 43 -17.79 -16.47 -32.65
C ASP A 43 -17.62 -16.66 -31.12
N PRO A 44 -18.58 -16.23 -30.27
CA PRO A 44 -18.45 -16.24 -28.81
C PRO A 44 -18.25 -17.65 -28.22
N ASP A 45 -18.62 -18.69 -28.96
CA ASP A 45 -18.43 -20.08 -28.56
C ASP A 45 -16.97 -20.53 -28.69
N LYS A 46 -16.19 -19.91 -29.58
CA LYS A 46 -14.77 -20.25 -29.83
C LYS A 46 -13.79 -19.51 -28.93
N ILE A 47 -14.25 -18.51 -28.20
CA ILE A 47 -13.44 -17.78 -27.23
C ILE A 47 -13.19 -18.66 -26.01
N GLU A 48 -12.01 -18.57 -25.42
CA GLU A 48 -11.69 -19.33 -24.20
C GLU A 48 -12.49 -18.84 -22.98
N GLU A 49 -12.62 -19.70 -21.97
CA GLU A 49 -13.27 -19.32 -20.71
C GLU A 49 -12.38 -18.37 -19.90
N ALA A 50 -12.99 -17.67 -18.95
CA ALA A 50 -12.37 -16.58 -18.19
C ALA A 50 -11.89 -15.42 -19.06
N THR A 51 -12.60 -15.14 -20.16
CA THR A 51 -12.34 -13.98 -21.02
C THR A 51 -13.33 -12.86 -20.75
N LEU A 52 -12.79 -11.66 -20.60
CA LEU A 52 -13.49 -10.40 -20.45
C LEU A 52 -13.58 -9.68 -21.80
N ILE A 53 -14.71 -9.02 -22.04
CA ILE A 53 -14.90 -8.06 -23.14
C ILE A 53 -14.99 -6.67 -22.51
N ILE A 54 -14.07 -5.79 -22.89
CA ILE A 54 -14.11 -4.35 -22.61
C ILE A 54 -13.84 -3.64 -23.94
N GLY A 55 -14.78 -2.79 -24.37
CA GLY A 55 -14.64 -2.07 -25.64
C GLY A 55 -14.45 -3.02 -26.81
N THR A 56 -13.37 -2.84 -27.56
CA THR A 56 -13.00 -3.68 -28.71
C THR A 56 -12.01 -4.79 -28.38
N HIS A 57 -11.76 -5.05 -27.10
CA HIS A 57 -10.76 -6.01 -26.62
C HIS A 57 -11.41 -7.25 -26.01
N LEU A 58 -10.83 -8.42 -26.33
CA LEU A 58 -11.04 -9.67 -25.61
C LEU A 58 -9.82 -9.90 -24.72
N ILE A 59 -10.00 -10.05 -23.41
CA ILE A 59 -8.88 -10.17 -22.47
C ILE A 59 -9.09 -11.38 -21.57
N TYR A 60 -8.21 -12.36 -21.65
CA TYR A 60 -8.16 -13.43 -20.66
C TYR A 60 -7.84 -12.85 -19.29
N LEU A 61 -8.71 -13.10 -18.30
CA LEU A 61 -8.66 -12.50 -16.97
C LEU A 61 -7.32 -12.72 -16.26
N GLY A 62 -6.68 -13.87 -16.49
CA GLY A 62 -5.37 -14.17 -15.91
C GLY A 62 -4.18 -13.45 -16.57
N ALA A 63 -4.43 -12.67 -17.62
CA ALA A 63 -3.45 -11.89 -18.36
C ALA A 63 -3.75 -10.38 -18.32
N LEU A 64 -4.77 -9.95 -17.57
CA LEU A 64 -5.11 -8.55 -17.40
C LEU A 64 -3.95 -7.84 -16.67
N THR A 65 -3.48 -6.74 -17.27
CA THR A 65 -2.59 -5.75 -16.64
C THR A 65 -3.32 -4.41 -16.61
N ASP A 66 -2.84 -3.48 -15.79
CA ASP A 66 -3.44 -2.14 -15.69
C ASP A 66 -3.41 -1.43 -17.06
N LYS A 67 -2.28 -1.50 -17.78
CA LYS A 67 -2.18 -0.93 -19.13
C LYS A 67 -3.17 -1.55 -20.13
N LEU A 68 -3.37 -2.87 -20.07
CA LEU A 68 -4.35 -3.55 -20.92
C LEU A 68 -5.78 -3.13 -20.59
N TYR A 69 -6.08 -2.95 -19.30
CA TYR A 69 -7.38 -2.47 -18.84
C TYR A 69 -7.63 -1.04 -19.34
N GLU A 70 -6.69 -0.11 -19.13
CA GLU A 70 -6.77 1.27 -19.61
C GLU A 70 -6.99 1.35 -21.13
N THR A 71 -6.18 0.62 -21.89
CA THR A 71 -6.26 0.58 -23.36
C THR A 71 -7.63 0.06 -23.82
N ALA A 72 -8.17 -0.94 -23.12
CA ALA A 72 -9.46 -1.50 -23.45
C ALA A 72 -10.63 -0.58 -23.07
N VAL A 73 -10.55 0.10 -21.93
CA VAL A 73 -11.54 1.12 -21.52
C VAL A 73 -11.55 2.28 -22.51
N GLN A 74 -10.38 2.79 -22.91
CA GLN A 74 -10.28 3.81 -23.94
C GLN A 74 -10.96 3.35 -25.24
N SER A 75 -10.72 2.10 -25.66
CA SER A 75 -11.39 1.54 -26.85
C SER A 75 -12.92 1.45 -26.72
N ALA A 76 -13.44 1.32 -25.50
CA ALA A 76 -14.88 1.30 -25.23
C ALA A 76 -15.50 2.69 -25.44
N GLU A 77 -14.80 3.74 -25.02
CA GLU A 77 -15.21 5.13 -25.23
C GLU A 77 -15.23 5.49 -26.72
N GLU A 78 -14.17 5.13 -27.45
CA GLU A 78 -14.00 5.44 -28.88
C GLU A 78 -15.00 4.67 -29.77
N SER A 79 -15.26 3.40 -29.45
CA SER A 79 -16.21 2.56 -30.21
C SER A 79 -17.66 2.70 -29.75
N GLY A 80 -17.90 3.30 -28.58
CA GLY A 80 -19.19 3.30 -27.91
C GLY A 80 -19.63 1.93 -27.35
N GLN A 81 -18.75 0.92 -27.34
CA GLN A 81 -19.02 -0.42 -26.80
C GLN A 81 -18.80 -0.47 -25.27
N ASN A 82 -19.66 0.23 -24.54
CA ASN A 82 -19.51 0.43 -23.09
C ASN A 82 -19.95 -0.76 -22.22
N THR A 83 -20.66 -1.75 -22.78
CA THR A 83 -21.12 -2.90 -22.00
C THR A 83 -20.01 -3.93 -21.87
N MET A 84 -19.66 -4.27 -20.63
CA MET A 84 -18.69 -5.32 -20.33
C MET A 84 -19.36 -6.68 -20.26
N TYR A 85 -18.68 -7.69 -20.83
CA TYR A 85 -19.14 -9.08 -20.79
C TYR A 85 -18.04 -10.00 -20.27
N TYR A 86 -18.42 -11.05 -19.54
CA TYR A 86 -17.51 -12.05 -19.01
C TYR A 86 -17.95 -13.46 -19.39
N LYS A 87 -17.02 -14.26 -19.95
CA LYS A 87 -17.22 -15.69 -20.19
C LYS A 87 -16.80 -16.48 -18.97
N SER A 88 -17.77 -16.88 -18.16
CA SER A 88 -17.53 -17.42 -16.83
C SER A 88 -17.21 -18.92 -16.85
N GLU A 89 -16.06 -19.28 -16.28
CA GLU A 89 -15.67 -20.68 -16.01
C GLU A 89 -16.52 -21.34 -14.92
N ILE A 90 -17.05 -20.55 -13.97
CA ILE A 90 -17.98 -21.05 -12.95
C ILE A 90 -19.42 -21.13 -13.46
N GLY A 91 -19.71 -20.42 -14.55
CA GLY A 91 -20.95 -20.48 -15.30
C GLY A 91 -20.92 -21.49 -16.45
N GLU A 92 -19.94 -22.39 -16.49
CA GLU A 92 -19.76 -23.41 -17.55
C GLU A 92 -19.60 -22.81 -18.96
N GLY A 93 -18.83 -21.73 -19.07
CA GLY A 93 -18.53 -21.07 -20.35
C GLY A 93 -19.65 -20.19 -20.91
N ARG A 94 -20.69 -19.90 -20.11
CA ARG A 94 -21.73 -18.92 -20.45
C ARG A 94 -21.21 -17.49 -20.34
N TRP A 95 -21.78 -16.60 -21.16
CA TRP A 95 -21.48 -15.17 -21.15
C TRP A 95 -22.42 -14.44 -20.21
N TYR A 96 -21.91 -13.48 -19.44
CA TYR A 96 -22.70 -12.62 -18.55
C TYR A 96 -22.34 -11.17 -18.82
N SER A 97 -23.31 -10.26 -18.74
CA SER A 97 -23.01 -8.83 -18.65
C SER A 97 -22.66 -8.52 -17.20
N ILE A 98 -21.58 -7.78 -16.97
CA ILE A 98 -21.08 -7.52 -15.61
C ILE A 98 -21.27 -6.09 -15.13
N ASP A 99 -21.84 -5.21 -15.96
CA ASP A 99 -22.11 -3.81 -15.62
C ASP A 99 -22.96 -3.66 -14.34
N ASP A 100 -23.90 -4.60 -14.11
CA ASP A 100 -24.85 -4.60 -12.98
C ASP A 100 -24.61 -5.77 -11.99
N ALA A 101 -23.50 -6.50 -12.10
CA ALA A 101 -23.29 -7.71 -11.32
C ALA A 101 -22.82 -7.37 -9.88
N GLY A 102 -23.73 -7.51 -8.91
CA GLY A 102 -23.45 -7.20 -7.49
C GLY A 102 -22.83 -8.35 -6.69
N SER A 103 -22.73 -9.56 -7.27
CA SER A 103 -22.16 -10.72 -6.60
C SER A 103 -21.66 -11.79 -7.56
N ILE A 104 -20.80 -12.69 -7.05
CA ILE A 104 -20.33 -13.88 -7.79
C ILE A 104 -21.49 -14.76 -8.27
N LYS A 105 -22.67 -14.74 -7.62
CA LYS A 105 -23.83 -15.52 -8.05
C LYS A 105 -24.35 -15.08 -9.42
N ASP A 106 -24.21 -13.79 -9.75
CA ASP A 106 -24.75 -13.18 -10.97
C ASP A 106 -24.03 -13.62 -12.24
N ILE A 107 -22.88 -14.30 -12.10
CA ILE A 107 -22.06 -14.86 -13.17
C ILE A 107 -21.96 -16.39 -13.10
N THR A 108 -22.85 -17.04 -12.35
CA THR A 108 -23.02 -18.51 -12.31
C THR A 108 -24.27 -18.93 -13.09
N GLU A 109 -24.59 -20.23 -13.09
CA GLU A 109 -25.83 -20.75 -13.71
C GLU A 109 -27.12 -20.06 -13.26
N LYS A 110 -27.09 -19.41 -12.08
CA LYS A 110 -28.21 -18.67 -11.49
C LYS A 110 -28.32 -17.23 -11.99
N GLY A 111 -27.25 -16.71 -12.60
CA GLY A 111 -27.17 -15.39 -13.21
C GLY A 111 -27.90 -15.31 -14.55
N LYS A 112 -28.08 -14.09 -15.05
CA LYS A 112 -28.73 -13.84 -16.34
C LYS A 112 -27.69 -13.91 -17.46
N GLU A 113 -27.72 -15.00 -18.23
CA GLU A 113 -26.85 -15.17 -19.40
C GLU A 113 -27.08 -14.03 -20.42
N ALA A 114 -25.99 -13.48 -20.93
CA ALA A 114 -25.97 -12.50 -21.99
C ALA A 114 -26.33 -13.15 -23.34
N ASP A 115 -27.10 -12.44 -24.14
CA ASP A 115 -27.47 -12.90 -25.48
C ASP A 115 -26.24 -12.92 -26.40
N LYS A 116 -25.79 -14.12 -26.78
CA LYS A 116 -24.65 -14.33 -27.70
C LYS A 116 -24.82 -13.60 -29.04
N SER A 117 -26.05 -13.34 -29.48
CA SER A 117 -26.31 -12.59 -30.71
C SER A 117 -25.94 -11.11 -30.59
N LYS A 118 -25.93 -10.55 -29.36
CA LYS A 118 -25.40 -9.20 -29.09
C LYS A 118 -23.88 -9.20 -29.20
N ILE A 119 -23.22 -10.18 -28.58
CA ILE A 119 -21.75 -10.30 -28.61
C ILE A 119 -21.25 -10.52 -30.04
N LYS A 120 -21.96 -11.32 -30.86
CA LYS A 120 -21.64 -11.52 -32.29
C LYS A 120 -21.68 -10.24 -33.14
N LYS A 121 -22.35 -9.18 -32.67
CA LYS A 121 -22.46 -7.89 -33.38
C LYS A 121 -21.43 -6.87 -32.93
N LEU A 122 -20.69 -7.16 -31.86
CA LEU A 122 -19.62 -6.27 -31.38
C LEU A 122 -18.41 -6.37 -32.32
N TYR A 123 -17.71 -5.26 -32.44
CA TYR A 123 -16.46 -5.11 -33.15
C TYR A 123 -15.28 -5.36 -32.22
N PHE A 124 -14.33 -6.17 -32.66
CA PHE A 124 -13.13 -6.49 -31.89
C PHE A 124 -11.87 -6.25 -32.72
N THR A 125 -10.89 -5.61 -32.11
CA THR A 125 -9.58 -5.32 -32.72
C THR A 125 -8.49 -6.20 -32.13
N HIS A 126 -8.57 -6.54 -30.84
CA HIS A 126 -7.51 -7.27 -30.14
C HIS A 126 -8.03 -8.42 -29.28
N HIS A 127 -7.16 -9.42 -29.10
CA HIS A 127 -7.38 -10.52 -28.17
C HIS A 127 -6.10 -10.83 -27.39
N THR A 128 -6.14 -10.58 -26.08
CA THR A 128 -5.13 -11.06 -25.14
C THR A 128 -5.54 -12.44 -24.66
N LYS A 129 -4.82 -13.47 -25.12
CA LYS A 129 -5.17 -14.88 -24.89
C LYS A 129 -4.63 -15.38 -23.53
N SER A 130 -4.91 -16.63 -23.19
CA SER A 130 -4.45 -17.27 -21.94
C SER A 130 -2.95 -17.53 -21.86
N ASP A 131 -2.24 -17.46 -22.99
CA ASP A 131 -0.77 -17.35 -23.03
C ASP A 131 -0.27 -15.97 -22.52
N GLY A 132 -1.18 -15.01 -22.44
CA GLY A 132 -0.98 -13.67 -21.96
C GLY A 132 -0.26 -12.75 -22.93
N TYR A 133 -0.35 -13.04 -24.23
CA TYR A 133 0.06 -12.15 -25.32
C TYR A 133 -1.15 -11.53 -26.00
N THR A 134 -0.99 -10.30 -26.48
CA THR A 134 -2.01 -9.55 -27.21
C THR A 134 -1.82 -9.74 -28.71
N TYR A 135 -2.92 -10.07 -29.40
CA TYR A 135 -2.94 -10.27 -30.84
C TYR A 135 -3.93 -9.32 -31.49
N THR A 136 -3.56 -8.73 -32.64
CA THR A 136 -4.51 -8.10 -33.55
C THR A 136 -5.39 -9.17 -34.17
N LEU A 137 -6.71 -9.05 -34.07
CA LEU A 137 -7.63 -10.07 -34.56
C LEU A 137 -7.76 -10.10 -36.08
N LYS A 138 -7.47 -8.98 -36.76
CA LYS A 138 -7.59 -8.84 -38.22
C LYS A 138 -6.54 -9.67 -38.97
N ASP A 139 -5.32 -9.76 -38.44
CA ASP A 139 -4.19 -10.47 -39.07
C ASP A 139 -3.45 -11.45 -38.15
N ASP A 140 -3.94 -11.68 -36.93
CA ASP A 140 -3.40 -12.58 -35.90
C ASP A 140 -1.91 -12.34 -35.59
N LYS A 141 -1.49 -11.06 -35.62
CA LYS A 141 -0.13 -10.66 -35.25
C LYS A 141 -0.04 -10.32 -33.78
N MET A 142 1.01 -10.82 -33.14
CA MET A 142 1.34 -10.43 -31.77
C MET A 142 1.77 -8.96 -31.76
N VAL A 143 1.21 -8.19 -30.84
CA VAL A 143 1.51 -6.76 -30.66
C VAL A 143 1.79 -6.45 -29.20
N ASN A 144 2.67 -5.48 -28.97
CA ASN A 144 2.85 -4.91 -27.64
C ASN A 144 1.64 -4.02 -27.31
N VAL A 145 1.12 -4.10 -26.08
CA VAL A 145 0.00 -3.27 -25.63
C VAL A 145 0.30 -1.76 -25.74
N TYR A 146 1.55 -1.37 -25.50
CA TYR A 146 1.99 0.03 -25.63
C TYR A 146 1.98 0.54 -27.08
N ASP A 147 1.90 -0.36 -28.07
CA ASP A 147 1.84 -0.01 -29.50
C ASP A 147 0.42 -0.08 -30.08
N VAL A 148 -0.58 -0.50 -29.30
CA VAL A 148 -1.99 -0.56 -29.75
C VAL A 148 -2.48 0.83 -30.15
N ASN A 149 -2.18 1.83 -29.31
CA ASN A 149 -2.46 3.24 -29.59
C ASN A 149 -1.14 3.95 -29.90
N SER A 150 -0.63 3.73 -31.11
CA SER A 150 0.67 4.25 -31.53
C SER A 150 0.69 5.79 -31.47
N PRO A 151 1.69 6.41 -30.80
CA PRO A 151 1.79 7.86 -30.75
C PRO A 151 2.09 8.48 -32.12
N TYR A 152 2.52 7.68 -33.11
CA TYR A 152 2.85 8.15 -34.45
C TYR A 152 1.62 8.32 -35.36
N ASP A 153 0.45 7.80 -34.96
CA ASP A 153 -0.81 8.06 -35.66
C ASP A 153 -1.44 9.37 -35.18
N LEU A 154 -0.93 10.49 -35.70
CA LEU A 154 -1.41 11.83 -35.34
C LEU A 154 -2.88 12.06 -35.71
N GLU A 155 -3.40 11.39 -36.74
CA GLU A 155 -4.80 11.59 -37.15
C GLU A 155 -5.77 10.76 -36.30
N GLY A 156 -5.30 9.65 -35.73
CA GLY A 156 -6.03 8.79 -34.82
C GLY A 156 -5.98 9.18 -33.34
N MET A 157 -5.01 10.02 -32.92
CA MET A 157 -4.85 10.37 -31.50
C MET A 157 -5.97 11.28 -30.97
N LYS A 158 -6.35 11.07 -29.70
CA LYS A 158 -7.46 11.79 -29.06
C LYS A 158 -7.19 13.30 -28.96
N GLU A 159 -5.94 13.67 -28.69
CA GLU A 159 -5.46 15.03 -28.44
C GLU A 159 -5.64 15.93 -29.67
N LEU A 160 -5.64 15.35 -30.88
CA LEU A 160 -5.82 16.06 -32.15
C LEU A 160 -7.20 15.86 -32.75
N SER A 161 -8.15 15.24 -32.03
CA SER A 161 -9.46 14.85 -32.58
C SER A 161 -10.29 16.04 -33.11
N ALA A 162 -10.23 17.20 -32.45
CA ALA A 162 -10.87 18.42 -32.93
C ALA A 162 -10.26 18.92 -34.24
N LEU A 163 -8.93 18.89 -34.36
CA LEU A 163 -8.21 19.28 -35.57
C LEU A 163 -8.42 18.27 -36.71
N ALA A 164 -8.48 16.97 -36.41
CA ALA A 164 -8.76 15.92 -37.39
C ALA A 164 -10.18 16.05 -37.96
N ARG A 165 -11.16 16.40 -37.12
CA ARG A 165 -12.51 16.74 -37.57
C ARG A 165 -12.50 17.95 -38.49
N GLU A 166 -11.75 18.99 -38.15
CA GLU A 166 -11.66 20.21 -38.93
C GLU A 166 -10.99 19.98 -40.29
N LYS A 167 -9.92 19.18 -40.35
CA LYS A 167 -9.32 18.68 -41.60
C LYS A 167 -10.35 18.01 -42.51
N ARG A 168 -11.24 17.17 -41.96
CA ARG A 168 -12.28 16.49 -42.75
C ARG A 168 -13.37 17.44 -43.27
N LEU A 169 -13.66 18.53 -42.54
CA LEU A 169 -14.71 19.49 -42.88
C LEU A 169 -14.23 20.57 -43.85
N SER A 170 -13.05 21.16 -43.60
CA SER A 170 -12.54 22.33 -44.33
C SER A 170 -11.21 22.09 -45.05
N GLY A 171 -10.52 20.98 -44.77
CA GLY A 171 -9.19 20.69 -45.27
C GLY A 171 -8.05 21.40 -44.52
N LYS A 172 -8.37 22.25 -43.53
CA LYS A 172 -7.37 22.99 -42.75
C LYS A 172 -6.70 22.11 -41.69
N GLY A 173 -5.50 22.51 -41.23
CA GLY A 173 -4.75 21.77 -40.21
C GLY A 173 -4.10 20.46 -40.68
N GLY A 174 -4.19 20.14 -41.97
CA GLY A 174 -3.66 18.90 -42.56
C GLY A 174 -2.16 18.68 -42.32
N GLU A 175 -1.39 19.77 -42.29
CA GLU A 175 0.06 19.77 -42.13
C GLU A 175 0.56 19.19 -40.79
N VAL A 176 -0.23 19.31 -39.71
CA VAL A 176 0.12 18.70 -38.41
C VAL A 176 0.21 17.19 -38.54
N PHE A 177 -0.68 16.57 -39.33
CA PHE A 177 -0.73 15.12 -39.51
C PHE A 177 0.35 14.58 -40.44
N GLU A 178 1.08 15.45 -41.14
CA GLU A 178 2.22 15.11 -42.01
C GLU A 178 3.57 15.35 -41.31
N ALA A 179 3.54 15.82 -40.06
CA ALA A 179 4.74 16.17 -39.30
C ALA A 179 5.63 14.95 -38.99
N LYS A 180 6.94 15.12 -39.19
CA LYS A 180 7.93 14.10 -38.80
C LYS A 180 8.17 14.14 -37.28
N VAL A 181 7.39 13.37 -36.54
CA VAL A 181 7.47 13.31 -35.07
C VAL A 181 8.56 12.37 -34.54
N THR A 182 9.09 11.46 -35.35
CA THR A 182 10.21 10.58 -34.94
C THR A 182 11.53 11.35 -34.82
N ASN A 183 12.30 11.11 -33.75
CA ASN A 183 13.69 11.53 -33.52
C ASN A 183 14.53 10.37 -32.95
N LYS A 184 15.80 10.64 -32.66
CA LYS A 184 16.71 9.72 -31.95
C LYS A 184 16.12 9.13 -30.65
N THR A 185 15.49 9.95 -29.80
CA THR A 185 14.90 9.51 -28.52
C THR A 185 13.74 8.54 -28.73
N THR A 186 12.78 8.87 -29.58
CA THR A 186 11.64 8.00 -29.90
C THR A 186 12.08 6.65 -30.49
N LYS A 187 13.12 6.64 -31.32
CA LYS A 187 13.70 5.39 -31.86
C LYS A 187 14.38 4.53 -30.79
N TRP A 188 15.08 5.17 -29.85
CA TRP A 188 15.63 4.47 -28.69
C TRP A 188 14.52 3.87 -27.84
N CYS A 189 13.43 4.62 -27.61
CA CYS A 189 12.27 4.12 -26.89
C CYS A 189 11.61 2.94 -27.60
N ASP A 190 11.45 2.99 -28.92
CA ASP A 190 10.90 1.88 -29.71
C ASP A 190 11.75 0.61 -29.58
N ALA A 191 13.08 0.73 -29.66
CA ALA A 191 13.99 -0.39 -29.45
C ALA A 191 13.96 -0.90 -27.99
N GLY A 192 13.82 0.01 -27.02
CA GLY A 192 13.68 -0.31 -25.61
C GLY A 192 12.39 -1.07 -25.30
N LEU A 193 11.25 -0.62 -25.82
CA LEU A 193 9.96 -1.31 -25.69
C LEU A 193 9.98 -2.70 -26.32
N ASP A 194 10.60 -2.85 -27.49
CA ASP A 194 10.78 -4.17 -28.12
C ASP A 194 11.64 -5.10 -27.25
N THR A 195 12.73 -4.57 -26.67
CA THR A 195 13.62 -5.33 -25.78
C THR A 195 12.91 -5.76 -24.49
N LEU A 196 12.28 -4.82 -23.80
CA LEU A 196 11.55 -5.06 -22.55
C LEU A 196 10.41 -6.04 -22.77
N ASN A 197 9.64 -5.89 -23.86
CA ASN A 197 8.56 -6.81 -24.18
C ASN A 197 9.09 -8.22 -24.47
N LYS A 198 10.18 -8.37 -25.23
CA LYS A 198 10.80 -9.68 -25.47
C LYS A 198 11.24 -10.35 -24.16
N GLU A 199 11.80 -9.60 -23.23
CA GLU A 199 12.21 -10.11 -21.92
C GLU A 199 11.01 -10.46 -21.04
N TYR A 200 9.95 -9.64 -21.04
CA TYR A 200 8.69 -9.95 -20.37
C TYR A 200 8.12 -11.29 -20.87
N ILE A 201 8.04 -11.45 -22.20
CA ILE A 201 7.59 -12.69 -22.87
C ILE A 201 8.46 -13.88 -22.47
N ARG A 202 9.80 -13.72 -22.52
CA ARG A 202 10.77 -14.77 -22.15
C ARG A 202 10.59 -15.21 -20.70
N LEU A 203 10.56 -14.27 -19.77
CA LEU A 203 10.46 -14.53 -18.33
C LEU A 203 9.11 -15.12 -17.95
N LYS A 204 8.01 -14.63 -18.54
CA LYS A 204 6.67 -15.18 -18.35
C LYS A 204 6.59 -16.63 -18.80
N THR A 205 7.15 -16.94 -19.97
CA THR A 205 7.22 -18.32 -20.49
C THR A 205 8.08 -19.23 -19.60
N ALA A 206 9.12 -18.67 -18.97
CA ALA A 206 9.96 -19.39 -18.00
C ALA A 206 9.31 -19.54 -16.60
N GLY A 207 8.15 -18.93 -16.36
CA GLY A 207 7.47 -18.96 -15.07
C GLY A 207 8.17 -18.12 -14.00
N ALA A 208 8.74 -16.98 -14.39
CA ALA A 208 9.40 -16.03 -13.49
C ALA A 208 8.44 -15.46 -12.43
N ASP A 209 9.03 -14.83 -11.41
CA ASP A 209 8.29 -14.16 -10.34
C ASP A 209 7.37 -13.05 -10.89
N ALA A 210 6.18 -12.91 -10.30
CA ALA A 210 5.21 -11.90 -10.72
C ALA A 210 5.76 -10.47 -10.55
N ALA A 211 6.59 -10.22 -9.53
CA ALA A 211 7.20 -8.91 -9.31
C ALA A 211 8.18 -8.52 -10.42
N TRP A 212 8.84 -9.49 -11.06
CA TRP A 212 9.72 -9.22 -12.20
C TRP A 212 8.91 -8.83 -13.44
N LEU A 213 7.77 -9.49 -13.65
CA LEU A 213 6.87 -9.16 -14.76
C LEU A 213 6.22 -7.80 -14.57
N ASP A 214 5.82 -7.47 -13.34
CA ASP A 214 5.29 -6.15 -12.96
C ASP A 214 6.33 -5.05 -13.18
N MET A 215 7.57 -5.27 -12.75
CA MET A 215 8.65 -4.29 -12.93
C MET A 215 8.96 -4.03 -14.41
N LEU A 216 8.91 -5.07 -15.27
CA LEU A 216 9.09 -4.88 -16.72
C LEU A 216 7.90 -4.15 -17.36
N ASP A 217 6.67 -4.37 -16.89
CA ASP A 217 5.51 -3.62 -17.36
C ASP A 217 5.61 -2.14 -16.96
N LYS A 218 5.93 -1.85 -15.69
CA LYS A 218 6.22 -0.50 -15.21
C LYS A 218 7.32 0.19 -16.03
N ALA A 219 8.41 -0.53 -16.30
CA ALA A 219 9.51 -0.01 -17.13
C ALA A 219 9.06 0.31 -18.56
N MET A 220 8.24 -0.54 -19.19
CA MET A 220 7.66 -0.25 -20.51
C MET A 220 6.76 0.99 -20.47
N GLY A 221 5.97 1.17 -19.41
CA GLY A 221 5.17 2.39 -19.19
C GLY A 221 6.02 3.66 -19.22
N LYS A 222 7.11 3.70 -18.43
CA LYS A 222 8.01 4.87 -18.39
C LYS A 222 8.68 5.17 -19.72
N VAL A 223 9.06 4.13 -20.48
CA VAL A 223 9.65 4.28 -21.81
C VAL A 223 8.62 4.77 -22.83
N ASP A 224 7.39 4.28 -22.77
CA ASP A 224 6.29 4.75 -23.63
C ASP A 224 5.91 6.20 -23.31
N ASP A 225 5.90 6.60 -22.04
CA ASP A 225 5.65 7.98 -21.63
C ASP A 225 6.73 8.93 -22.18
N LEU A 226 8.01 8.55 -22.14
CA LEU A 226 9.07 9.32 -22.79
C LEU A 226 8.86 9.42 -24.31
N ARG A 227 8.51 8.29 -24.95
CA ARG A 227 8.20 8.24 -26.39
C ARG A 227 7.04 9.19 -26.75
N ARG A 228 5.97 9.18 -25.95
CA ARG A 228 4.79 10.02 -26.13
C ARG A 228 5.09 11.49 -25.89
N TYR A 229 5.80 11.82 -24.82
CA TYR A 229 6.22 13.19 -24.50
C TYR A 229 6.96 13.84 -25.69
N GLU A 230 7.93 13.14 -26.26
CA GLU A 230 8.69 13.61 -27.42
C GLU A 230 7.83 13.83 -28.68
N VAL A 231 6.84 12.95 -28.90
CA VAL A 231 5.89 13.11 -30.01
C VAL A 231 4.94 14.28 -29.77
N TYR A 232 4.37 14.42 -28.57
CA TYR A 232 3.47 15.51 -28.20
C TYR A 232 4.17 16.86 -28.30
N LYS A 233 5.41 16.97 -27.80
CA LYS A 233 6.23 18.19 -27.91
C LYS A 233 6.38 18.67 -29.36
N LYS A 234 6.59 17.74 -30.28
CA LYS A 234 6.69 18.08 -31.72
C LYS A 234 5.33 18.40 -32.35
N ALA A 235 4.29 17.63 -32.03
CA ALA A 235 2.94 17.92 -32.51
C ALA A 235 2.46 19.30 -32.04
N GLU A 236 2.71 19.65 -30.77
CA GLU A 236 2.40 20.95 -30.18
C GLU A 236 3.12 22.08 -30.91
N LYS A 237 4.40 21.89 -31.26
CA LYS A 237 5.17 22.87 -32.05
C LYS A 237 4.52 23.14 -33.40
N GLU A 238 4.00 22.13 -34.09
CA GLU A 238 3.29 22.30 -35.36
C GLU A 238 1.92 22.97 -35.18
N VAL A 239 1.15 22.59 -34.15
CA VAL A 239 -0.12 23.25 -33.80
C VAL A 239 0.12 24.72 -33.46
N ARG A 240 1.19 25.05 -32.73
CA ARG A 240 1.56 26.42 -32.38
C ARG A 240 1.87 27.28 -33.62
N LYS A 241 2.61 26.73 -34.60
CA LYS A 241 2.83 27.43 -35.88
C LYS A 241 1.52 27.77 -36.60
N LEU A 242 0.54 26.86 -36.55
CA LEU A 242 -0.77 27.10 -37.12
C LEU A 242 -1.57 28.16 -36.38
N ILE A 243 -1.48 28.20 -35.04
CA ILE A 243 -2.07 29.27 -34.21
C ILE A 243 -1.48 30.62 -34.61
N ASP A 244 -0.15 30.71 -34.71
CA ASP A 244 0.54 31.96 -35.07
C ASP A 244 0.21 32.44 -36.48
N ALA A 245 -0.11 31.52 -37.40
CA ALA A 245 -0.47 31.81 -38.78
C ALA A 245 -1.98 32.08 -38.99
N ALA A 246 -2.84 31.72 -38.04
CA ALA A 246 -4.29 31.84 -38.18
C ALA A 246 -4.72 33.31 -38.11
N ASP A 247 -5.38 33.81 -39.16
CA ASP A 247 -6.21 35.00 -39.02
C ASP A 247 -7.53 34.57 -38.36
N GLY A 248 -7.96 35.26 -37.30
CA GLY A 248 -9.11 34.85 -36.47
C GLY A 248 -10.48 34.94 -37.16
N THR A 249 -10.55 34.74 -38.48
CA THR A 249 -11.77 34.84 -39.29
C THR A 249 -12.58 33.54 -39.33
N ASP A 250 -11.96 32.41 -38.97
CA ASP A 250 -12.59 31.10 -38.89
C ASP A 250 -12.60 30.62 -37.43
N GLU A 251 -13.65 31.00 -36.69
CA GLU A 251 -13.81 30.67 -35.27
C GLU A 251 -13.72 29.15 -35.00
N GLY A 252 -14.28 28.32 -35.89
CA GLY A 252 -14.26 26.86 -35.70
C GLY A 252 -12.85 26.25 -35.82
N TYR A 253 -12.02 26.79 -36.73
CA TYR A 253 -10.63 26.37 -36.87
C TYR A 253 -9.76 26.85 -35.70
N VAL A 254 -9.95 28.08 -35.24
CA VAL A 254 -9.22 28.63 -34.09
C VAL A 254 -9.57 27.85 -32.81
N ASP A 255 -10.85 27.53 -32.60
CA ASP A 255 -11.30 26.71 -31.47
C ASP A 255 -10.66 25.31 -31.52
N ALA A 256 -10.60 24.68 -32.70
CA ALA A 256 -9.98 23.38 -32.86
C ALA A 256 -8.46 23.39 -32.58
N LEU A 257 -7.76 24.46 -32.97
CA LEU A 257 -6.34 24.65 -32.65
C LEU A 257 -6.11 24.86 -31.16
N SER A 258 -6.94 25.68 -30.51
CA SER A 258 -6.85 25.92 -29.07
C SER A 258 -7.13 24.66 -28.27
N ASP A 259 -8.14 23.88 -28.66
CA ASP A 259 -8.48 22.60 -28.03
C ASP A 259 -7.33 21.58 -28.18
N ALA A 260 -6.78 21.44 -29.39
CA ALA A 260 -5.62 20.58 -29.63
C ALA A 260 -4.41 20.99 -28.79
N MET A 261 -4.15 22.30 -28.69
CA MET A 261 -3.05 22.83 -27.86
C MET A 261 -3.23 22.49 -26.38
N THR A 262 -4.44 22.67 -25.84
CA THR A 262 -4.76 22.33 -24.44
C THR A 262 -4.63 20.83 -24.20
N GLN A 263 -5.20 19.99 -25.07
CA GLN A 263 -5.15 18.54 -24.90
C GLN A 263 -3.72 17.99 -25.00
N LEU A 264 -2.92 18.47 -25.96
CA LEU A 264 -1.51 18.10 -26.06
C LEU A 264 -0.71 18.53 -24.82
N SER A 265 -0.93 19.75 -24.32
CA SER A 265 -0.27 20.23 -23.11
C SER A 265 -0.63 19.40 -21.87
N ASP A 266 -1.90 19.02 -21.73
CA ASP A 266 -2.37 18.18 -20.63
C ASP A 266 -1.74 16.78 -20.71
N SER A 267 -1.77 16.12 -21.87
CA SER A 267 -1.17 14.80 -22.09
C SER A 267 0.35 14.80 -21.98
N MET A 268 1.01 15.89 -22.38
CA MET A 268 2.45 16.06 -22.18
C MET A 268 2.79 16.21 -20.70
N THR A 269 1.97 16.92 -19.92
CA THR A 269 2.15 17.06 -18.47
C THR A 269 1.96 15.72 -17.73
N GLU A 270 1.01 14.90 -18.19
CA GLU A 270 0.80 13.54 -17.68
C GLU A 270 2.02 12.64 -17.98
N ALA A 271 2.49 12.63 -19.23
CA ALA A 271 3.67 11.87 -19.64
C ALA A 271 4.95 12.31 -18.91
N ASP A 272 5.19 13.62 -18.77
CA ASP A 272 6.34 14.17 -18.01
C ASP A 272 6.38 13.65 -16.56
N GLY A 273 5.22 13.36 -15.98
CA GLY A 273 5.11 12.88 -14.61
C GLY A 273 5.65 11.48 -14.38
N ASN A 274 5.76 10.66 -15.41
CA ASN A 274 6.16 9.25 -15.27
C ASN A 274 7.24 8.82 -16.27
N MET A 275 7.56 9.65 -17.27
CA MET A 275 8.55 9.31 -18.30
C MET A 275 9.93 9.00 -17.74
N LEU A 276 10.71 8.21 -18.48
CA LEU A 276 12.11 7.97 -18.13
C LEU A 276 12.93 9.28 -18.18
N ASP A 277 13.67 9.60 -17.11
CA ASP A 277 14.60 10.73 -17.10
C ASP A 277 15.95 10.29 -17.67
N ILE A 278 16.27 10.74 -18.89
CA ILE A 278 17.55 10.46 -19.57
C ILE A 278 18.09 11.71 -20.23
N ASP A 279 19.41 11.91 -20.19
CA ASP A 279 20.04 12.94 -21.02
C ASP A 279 20.14 12.40 -22.45
N ALA A 280 19.16 12.75 -23.28
CA ALA A 280 19.11 12.29 -24.67
C ALA A 280 20.39 12.57 -25.48
N LYS A 281 21.22 13.55 -25.08
CA LYS A 281 22.49 13.87 -25.74
C LYS A 281 23.65 13.04 -25.21
N ALA A 282 23.73 12.85 -23.89
CA ALA A 282 24.82 12.10 -23.27
C ALA A 282 24.59 10.58 -23.31
N ASP A 283 23.33 10.16 -23.21
CA ASP A 283 22.99 8.78 -22.88
C ASP A 283 22.59 7.94 -24.08
N ILE A 284 22.03 8.57 -25.11
CA ILE A 284 21.59 7.86 -26.33
C ILE A 284 22.72 7.96 -27.36
N PRO A 285 23.23 6.84 -27.91
CA PRO A 285 24.26 6.87 -28.95
C PRO A 285 23.69 7.35 -30.29
N ASP A 286 24.48 8.12 -31.05
CA ASP A 286 24.09 8.53 -32.40
C ASP A 286 23.89 7.32 -33.33
N ILE A 287 22.83 7.36 -34.13
CA ILE A 287 22.50 6.29 -35.08
C ILE A 287 23.43 6.44 -36.31
N PRO A 288 24.30 5.45 -36.60
CA PRO A 288 25.24 5.56 -37.71
C PRO A 288 24.53 5.70 -39.06
N GLY A 289 24.80 6.80 -39.78
CA GLY A 289 24.30 7.02 -41.14
C GLY A 289 22.99 7.81 -41.26
N GLU A 290 22.44 8.31 -40.14
CA GLU A 290 21.34 9.28 -40.16
C GLU A 290 21.87 10.73 -40.10
N GLU A 291 21.17 11.65 -40.76
CA GLU A 291 21.45 13.09 -40.59
C GLU A 291 21.17 13.48 -39.13
N PRO A 292 22.05 14.26 -38.49
CA PRO A 292 21.80 14.75 -37.14
C PRO A 292 20.48 15.51 -37.13
N ASP A 293 19.59 15.17 -36.20
CA ASP A 293 18.35 15.91 -35.98
C ASP A 293 18.69 17.41 -35.84
N GLU A 294 17.85 18.29 -36.43
CA GLU A 294 18.04 19.73 -36.29
C GLU A 294 18.20 20.05 -34.79
N PRO A 295 19.19 20.87 -34.39
CA PRO A 295 19.35 21.21 -32.99
C PRO A 295 18.07 21.89 -32.53
N ASP A 296 17.31 21.22 -31.66
CA ASP A 296 16.26 21.88 -30.89
C ASP A 296 16.96 22.96 -30.08
N ASN A 297 16.85 24.19 -30.58
CA ASN A 297 17.30 25.37 -29.87
C ASN A 297 16.51 25.38 -28.57
N PRO A 298 17.15 25.39 -27.38
CA PRO A 298 16.42 25.38 -26.12
C PRO A 298 15.65 26.69 -25.99
N GLU A 299 14.41 26.71 -26.45
CA GLU A 299 13.48 27.81 -26.21
C GLU A 299 12.86 27.63 -24.83
N GLY A 300 13.35 28.44 -23.89
CA GLY A 300 12.83 28.55 -22.54
C GLY A 300 13.73 27.87 -21.53
N ASP A 301 14.07 28.59 -20.47
CA ASP A 301 14.71 28.04 -19.28
C ASP A 301 13.84 26.88 -18.76
N GLU A 302 14.18 25.63 -19.14
CA GLU A 302 13.63 24.43 -18.52
C GLU A 302 13.92 24.57 -17.02
N LYS A 303 12.89 24.89 -16.23
CA LYS A 303 12.99 24.86 -14.77
C LYS A 303 13.52 23.47 -14.42
N THR A 304 14.79 23.41 -14.04
CA THR A 304 15.45 22.16 -13.68
C THR A 304 14.82 21.72 -12.36
N TYR A 305 13.86 20.80 -12.43
CA TYR A 305 13.24 20.25 -11.24
C TYR A 305 14.22 19.24 -10.64
N THR A 306 14.49 19.36 -9.34
CA THR A 306 15.40 18.45 -8.66
C THR A 306 14.72 17.09 -8.46
N LEU A 307 15.08 16.10 -9.29
CA LEU A 307 14.61 14.73 -9.15
C LEU A 307 15.19 14.07 -7.89
N THR A 308 14.41 13.18 -7.29
CA THR A 308 14.86 12.34 -6.18
C THR A 308 15.92 11.34 -6.66
N VAL A 309 16.82 10.94 -5.77
CA VAL A 309 17.86 9.93 -6.04
C VAL A 309 17.23 8.63 -6.51
N MET A 310 16.10 8.22 -5.91
CA MET A 310 15.39 7.01 -6.33
C MET A 310 14.84 7.11 -7.76
N ALA A 311 14.29 8.25 -8.18
CA ALA A 311 13.78 8.43 -9.54
C ALA A 311 14.89 8.41 -10.59
N VAL A 312 16.03 9.05 -10.28
CA VAL A 312 17.23 9.00 -11.14
C VAL A 312 17.75 7.57 -11.25
N MET A 313 17.90 6.88 -10.11
CA MET A 313 18.42 5.52 -10.07
C MET A 313 17.50 4.50 -10.77
N GLU A 314 16.17 4.67 -10.64
CA GLU A 314 15.20 3.87 -11.38
C GLU A 314 15.38 4.05 -12.89
N SER A 315 15.51 5.29 -13.35
CA SER A 315 15.71 5.59 -14.77
C SER A 315 17.02 5.00 -15.30
N GLU A 316 18.09 5.10 -14.52
CA GLU A 316 19.38 4.48 -14.85
C GLU A 316 19.29 2.95 -14.96
N PHE A 317 18.60 2.27 -14.05
CA PHE A 317 18.48 0.81 -14.13
C PHE A 317 17.62 0.35 -15.31
N ILE A 318 16.52 1.03 -15.60
CA ILE A 318 15.69 0.73 -16.78
C ILE A 318 16.54 0.88 -18.04
N ARG A 319 17.29 1.98 -18.16
CA ARG A 319 18.21 2.19 -19.28
C ARG A 319 19.26 1.08 -19.38
N GLN A 320 19.94 0.75 -18.28
CA GLN A 320 20.95 -0.32 -18.25
C GLN A 320 20.35 -1.67 -18.65
N TYR A 321 19.12 -1.96 -18.22
CA TYR A 321 18.43 -3.19 -18.59
C TYR A 321 18.05 -3.23 -20.07
N ILE A 322 17.63 -2.11 -20.66
CA ILE A 322 17.39 -1.98 -22.11
C ILE A 322 18.67 -2.24 -22.91
N GLU A 323 19.80 -1.68 -22.47
CA GLU A 323 21.09 -1.84 -23.15
C GLU A 323 21.66 -3.25 -22.99
N GLU A 324 21.53 -3.84 -21.81
CA GLU A 324 22.06 -5.17 -21.50
C GLU A 324 21.11 -5.90 -20.51
N PRO A 325 20.12 -6.65 -21.00
CA PRO A 325 19.17 -7.35 -20.15
C PRO A 325 19.85 -8.40 -19.27
N LYS A 326 19.93 -8.13 -17.96
CA LYS A 326 20.50 -9.03 -16.96
C LYS A 326 19.63 -9.12 -15.72
N ASP A 327 19.57 -10.33 -15.17
CA ASP A 327 18.77 -10.67 -13.99
C ASP A 327 19.18 -9.88 -12.73
N ASP A 328 20.46 -9.48 -12.60
CA ASP A 328 20.94 -8.67 -11.47
C ASP A 328 20.47 -7.21 -11.54
N ILE A 329 20.36 -6.64 -12.74
CA ILE A 329 19.78 -5.31 -12.95
C ILE A 329 18.28 -5.36 -12.62
N LEU A 330 17.56 -6.39 -13.08
CA LEU A 330 16.13 -6.55 -12.76
C LEU A 330 15.89 -6.79 -11.26
N LEU A 331 16.80 -7.48 -10.58
CA LEU A 331 16.78 -7.61 -9.12
C LEU A 331 16.98 -6.24 -8.43
N ASN A 332 17.87 -5.39 -8.94
CA ASN A 332 18.07 -4.04 -8.43
C ASN A 332 16.82 -3.16 -8.65
N MET A 333 16.21 -3.23 -9.83
CA MET A 333 14.95 -2.52 -10.15
C MET A 333 13.82 -2.91 -9.19
N THR A 334 13.61 -4.22 -8.99
CA THR A 334 12.57 -4.74 -8.09
C THR A 334 12.86 -4.40 -6.62
N THR A 335 14.12 -4.47 -6.19
CA THR A 335 14.52 -4.07 -4.83
C THR A 335 14.28 -2.59 -4.58
N LEU A 336 14.61 -1.73 -5.54
CA LEU A 336 14.33 -0.30 -5.48
C LEU A 336 12.82 -0.03 -5.38
N SER A 337 12.00 -0.69 -6.22
CA SER A 337 10.54 -0.58 -6.18
C SER A 337 9.97 -0.97 -4.81
N TYR A 338 10.44 -2.06 -4.18
CA TYR A 338 10.00 -2.40 -2.82
C TYR A 338 10.36 -1.34 -1.78
N ILE A 339 11.55 -0.75 -1.87
CA ILE A 339 11.96 0.35 -0.98
C ILE A 339 11.10 1.59 -1.22
N MET A 340 10.77 1.92 -2.47
CA MET A 340 9.90 3.04 -2.83
C MET A 340 8.49 2.85 -2.29
N GLU A 341 7.94 1.63 -2.38
CA GLU A 341 6.62 1.27 -1.88
C GLU A 341 6.60 1.04 -0.35
N GLY A 342 7.77 1.08 0.30
CA GLY A 342 7.97 0.75 1.72
C GLY A 342 7.47 -0.64 2.08
N ILE A 343 7.57 -1.58 1.14
CA ILE A 343 7.32 -3.00 1.31
C ILE A 343 8.68 -3.65 1.62
N SER A 344 8.72 -4.51 2.63
CA SER A 344 9.91 -5.32 2.90
C SER A 344 9.63 -6.77 2.58
N VAL A 345 10.23 -7.25 1.48
CA VAL A 345 10.10 -8.62 0.96
C VAL A 345 11.38 -9.40 1.26
N TYR A 346 12.54 -8.77 1.05
CA TYR A 346 13.86 -9.34 1.29
C TYR A 346 14.72 -8.37 2.10
N PRO A 347 14.46 -8.22 3.42
CA PRO A 347 15.09 -7.20 4.27
C PRO A 347 16.61 -7.13 4.13
N ASP A 348 17.30 -8.28 4.11
CA ASP A 348 18.77 -8.34 4.00
C ASP A 348 19.27 -7.74 2.68
N LYS A 349 18.62 -8.08 1.55
CA LYS A 349 18.98 -7.58 0.22
C LYS A 349 18.64 -6.10 0.07
N GLU A 350 17.50 -5.69 0.61
CA GLU A 350 17.09 -4.28 0.61
C GLU A 350 18.04 -3.43 1.47
N ALA A 351 18.48 -3.93 2.62
CA ALA A 351 19.47 -3.27 3.48
C ALA A 351 20.84 -3.17 2.79
N GLU A 352 21.29 -4.23 2.13
CA GLU A 352 22.51 -4.22 1.30
C GLU A 352 22.40 -3.19 0.17
N PHE A 353 21.28 -3.18 -0.55
CA PHE A 353 21.01 -2.22 -1.62
C PHE A 353 21.01 -0.77 -1.10
N LEU A 354 20.40 -0.50 0.06
CA LEU A 354 20.45 0.81 0.71
C LEU A 354 21.87 1.24 1.05
N LYS A 355 22.68 0.34 1.64
CA LYS A 355 24.06 0.58 2.04
C LYS A 355 24.99 0.84 0.86
N GLU A 356 24.85 0.06 -0.21
CA GLU A 356 25.80 0.06 -1.32
C GLU A 356 25.44 1.01 -2.46
N LYS A 357 24.15 1.34 -2.63
CA LYS A 357 23.66 2.12 -3.78
C LYS A 357 22.94 3.40 -3.37
N LEU A 358 21.79 3.29 -2.69
CA LEU A 358 20.92 4.46 -2.44
C LEU A 358 21.55 5.49 -1.49
N ILE A 359 22.07 5.08 -0.33
CA ILE A 359 22.65 6.01 0.64
C ILE A 359 23.89 6.70 0.04
N PRO A 360 24.86 5.99 -0.58
CA PRO A 360 25.99 6.65 -1.24
C PRO A 360 25.56 7.64 -2.33
N ALA A 361 24.56 7.29 -3.15
CA ALA A 361 24.04 8.18 -4.19
C ALA A 361 23.38 9.43 -3.58
N ALA A 362 22.64 9.28 -2.48
CA ALA A 362 22.03 10.39 -1.75
C ALA A 362 23.06 11.29 -1.04
N GLU A 363 24.13 10.71 -0.49
CA GLU A 363 25.23 11.48 0.07
C GLU A 363 25.96 12.29 -1.01
N ALA A 364 26.19 11.71 -2.18
CA ALA A 364 26.76 12.41 -3.32
C ALA A 364 25.85 13.54 -3.83
N ALA A 365 24.54 13.28 -3.94
CA ALA A 365 23.56 14.29 -4.37
C ALA A 365 23.48 15.45 -3.36
N TYR A 366 23.44 15.17 -2.06
CA TYR A 366 23.46 16.19 -1.02
C TYR A 366 24.78 16.98 -0.98
N ALA A 367 25.91 16.32 -1.21
CA ALA A 367 27.21 16.99 -1.29
C ALA A 367 27.31 17.94 -2.51
N ALA A 368 26.65 17.60 -3.61
CA ALA A 368 26.59 18.44 -4.81
C ALA A 368 25.62 19.62 -4.65
N ASP A 369 24.46 19.39 -4.04
CA ASP A 369 23.40 20.39 -3.82
C ASP A 369 22.78 20.25 -2.42
N PRO A 370 23.34 20.95 -1.39
CA PRO A 370 22.96 20.77 0.01
C PRO A 370 21.67 21.52 0.36
N THR A 371 20.54 21.04 -0.17
CA THR A 371 19.20 21.53 0.16
C THR A 371 18.58 20.75 1.33
N GLU A 372 17.60 21.34 2.01
CA GLU A 372 16.88 20.65 3.09
C GLU A 372 16.14 19.41 2.55
N THR A 373 15.59 19.48 1.34
CA THR A 373 14.94 18.34 0.65
C THR A 373 15.91 17.17 0.47
N ARG A 374 17.14 17.41 0.00
CA ARG A 374 18.17 16.37 -0.15
C ARG A 374 18.62 15.78 1.19
N LYS A 375 18.69 16.61 2.23
CA LYS A 375 18.99 16.16 3.59
C LYS A 375 17.88 15.26 4.15
N ASN A 376 16.62 15.64 3.95
CA ASN A 376 15.45 14.85 4.36
C ASN A 376 15.36 13.53 3.59
N GLU A 377 15.64 13.55 2.29
CA GLU A 377 15.75 12.34 1.46
C GLU A 377 16.84 11.38 1.98
N LEU A 378 18.03 11.89 2.30
CA LEU A 378 19.10 11.08 2.90
C LEU A 378 18.70 10.50 4.27
N ALA A 379 18.02 11.30 5.11
CA ALA A 379 17.52 10.85 6.40
C ALA A 379 16.48 9.73 6.24
N TYR A 380 15.60 9.83 5.24
CA TYR A 380 14.65 8.79 4.87
C TYR A 380 15.37 7.47 4.58
N TYR A 381 16.38 7.45 3.70
CA TYR A 381 17.11 6.20 3.39
C TYR A 381 17.82 5.60 4.60
N LYS A 382 18.36 6.43 5.51
CA LYS A 382 19.00 5.96 6.75
C LYS A 382 17.98 5.34 7.71
N ASN A 383 16.77 5.90 7.78
CA ASN A 383 15.67 5.32 8.55
C ASN A 383 15.20 4.00 7.93
N GLU A 384 14.97 3.96 6.62
CA GLU A 384 14.62 2.74 5.88
C GLU A 384 15.66 1.62 6.09
N LEU A 385 16.96 1.97 6.15
CA LEU A 385 18.00 1.00 6.48
C LEU A 385 17.86 0.47 7.90
N SER A 386 17.64 1.35 8.87
CA SER A 386 17.47 0.97 10.29
C SER A 386 16.31 0.02 10.49
N THR A 387 15.23 0.16 9.69
CA THR A 387 14.08 -0.76 9.75
C THR A 387 14.37 -2.15 9.19
N ARG A 388 15.34 -2.29 8.27
CA ARG A 388 15.63 -3.52 7.51
C ARG A 388 16.89 -4.25 7.95
N ASP A 389 17.88 -3.55 8.49
CA ASP A 389 19.16 -4.11 8.96
C ASP A 389 19.02 -4.93 10.26
N GLY A 390 17.81 -4.97 10.84
CA GLY A 390 17.45 -5.85 11.95
C GLY A 390 17.02 -7.23 11.47
N GLY A 391 17.96 -8.14 11.19
CA GLY A 391 17.65 -9.57 11.14
C GLY A 391 17.63 -10.19 12.55
N PRO A 392 17.11 -11.41 12.77
CA PRO A 392 15.85 -11.99 12.29
C PRO A 392 14.67 -11.58 13.19
N SER A 393 13.44 -11.82 12.71
CA SER A 393 12.17 -11.71 13.45
C SER A 393 12.26 -11.86 14.97
N SER A 394 12.13 -10.75 15.68
CA SER A 394 11.35 -10.64 16.91
C SER A 394 11.21 -9.17 17.29
N ALA A 395 10.17 -8.85 18.05
CA ALA A 395 10.03 -7.55 18.71
C ALA A 395 11.29 -7.17 19.54
N ASP A 396 12.14 -8.16 19.87
CA ASP A 396 13.32 -8.07 20.73
C ASP A 396 14.39 -7.08 20.25
N SER A 397 14.68 -6.98 18.94
CA SER A 397 15.72 -6.03 18.46
C SER A 397 15.25 -4.58 18.47
N ARG A 398 13.92 -4.37 18.36
CA ARG A 398 13.32 -3.03 18.31
C ARG A 398 13.07 -2.45 19.69
N LEU A 399 12.91 -3.28 20.73
CA LEU A 399 12.75 -2.80 22.11
C LEU A 399 14.10 -2.46 22.74
N ALA A 400 15.12 -3.32 22.55
CA ALA A 400 16.49 -3.04 22.97
C ALA A 400 17.02 -1.70 22.41
N GLY A 401 16.83 -1.46 21.11
CA GLY A 401 17.22 -0.19 20.49
C GLY A 401 16.44 1.03 21.00
N LEU A 402 15.22 0.86 21.52
CA LEU A 402 14.46 1.95 22.15
C LEU A 402 14.97 2.26 23.55
N TYR A 403 15.40 1.25 24.32
CA TYR A 403 16.07 1.47 25.61
C TYR A 403 17.38 2.25 25.40
N ASP A 404 18.22 1.83 24.46
CA ASP A 404 19.47 2.52 24.11
C ASP A 404 19.21 3.97 23.67
N LYS A 405 18.17 4.18 22.86
CA LYS A 405 17.74 5.52 22.42
C LYS A 405 17.29 6.39 23.59
N LYS A 406 16.51 5.84 24.52
CA LYS A 406 16.04 6.56 25.71
C LYS A 406 17.21 6.96 26.61
N GLU A 407 18.17 6.07 26.83
CA GLU A 407 19.37 6.35 27.61
C GLU A 407 20.18 7.49 26.98
N LYS A 408 20.44 7.41 25.66
CA LYS A 408 21.15 8.47 24.94
C LYS A 408 20.44 9.82 25.01
N LEU A 409 19.12 9.86 24.85
CA LEU A 409 18.34 11.10 24.99
C LEU A 409 18.42 11.69 26.40
N GLN A 410 18.50 10.84 27.44
CA GLN A 410 18.69 11.28 28.82
C GLN A 410 20.07 11.90 29.04
N GLU A 411 21.12 11.31 28.47
CA GLU A 411 22.48 11.88 28.48
C GLU A 411 22.53 13.23 27.77
N GLU A 412 21.95 13.32 26.56
CA GLU A 412 21.87 14.56 25.80
C GLU A 412 21.09 15.64 26.55
N ARG A 413 19.99 15.28 27.25
CA ARG A 413 19.23 16.22 28.08
C ARG A 413 20.07 16.76 29.23
N LEU A 414 20.83 15.90 29.90
CA LEU A 414 21.73 16.32 30.98
C LEU A 414 22.80 17.29 30.46
N SER A 415 23.40 17.01 29.31
CA SER A 415 24.37 17.92 28.67
C SER A 415 23.75 19.27 28.31
N ALA A 416 22.51 19.27 27.77
CA ALA A 416 21.80 20.51 27.46
C ALA A 416 21.46 21.34 28.71
N LEU A 417 21.17 20.68 29.83
CA LEU A 417 20.96 21.35 31.12
C LEU A 417 22.26 21.93 31.69
N ASP A 418 23.38 21.22 31.57
CA ASP A 418 24.71 21.69 31.99
C ASP A 418 25.18 22.90 31.17
N GLU A 419 24.78 22.98 29.90
CA GLU A 419 25.03 24.12 29.01
C GLU A 419 24.02 25.27 29.15
N GLU A 420 23.10 25.20 30.13
CA GLU A 420 21.99 26.14 30.34
C GLU A 420 21.06 26.32 29.11
N ASN A 421 21.03 25.36 28.19
CA ASN A 421 20.19 25.35 26.99
C ASN A 421 18.79 24.78 27.30
N LEU A 422 17.99 25.58 28.01
CA LEU A 422 16.64 25.20 28.45
C LEU A 422 15.66 24.83 27.32
N PRO A 423 15.67 25.47 26.13
CA PRO A 423 14.84 25.04 25.01
C PRO A 423 15.17 23.63 24.52
N GLU A 424 16.45 23.30 24.39
CA GLU A 424 16.89 21.97 23.94
C GLU A 424 16.60 20.91 24.99
N ALA A 425 16.82 21.21 26.29
CA ALA A 425 16.48 20.30 27.38
C ALA A 425 14.97 19.96 27.41
N LYS A 426 14.09 20.93 27.12
CA LYS A 426 12.64 20.69 27.02
C LYS A 426 12.27 19.83 25.79
N ARG A 427 12.93 20.06 24.65
CA ARG A 427 12.75 19.23 23.45
C ARG A 427 13.16 17.78 23.73
N LEU A 428 14.32 17.58 24.36
CA LEU A 428 14.82 16.25 24.73
C LEU A 428 13.93 15.58 25.78
N GLU A 429 13.38 16.32 26.74
CA GLU A 429 12.42 15.79 27.72
C GLU A 429 11.14 15.27 27.06
N ALA A 430 10.60 15.97 26.07
CA ALA A 430 9.48 15.47 25.27
C ALA A 430 9.86 14.20 24.46
N LEU A 431 11.07 14.13 23.92
CA LEU A 431 11.56 12.94 23.20
C LEU A 431 11.73 11.73 24.13
N ILE A 432 12.18 11.94 25.37
CA ILE A 432 12.27 10.90 26.39
C ILE A 432 10.88 10.39 26.77
N GLU A 433 9.90 11.28 26.93
CA GLU A 433 8.51 10.91 27.24
C GLU A 433 7.86 10.12 26.11
N VAL A 434 8.09 10.52 24.86
CA VAL A 434 7.62 9.77 23.67
C VAL A 434 8.28 8.40 23.58
N THR A 435 9.60 8.32 23.71
CA THR A 435 10.33 7.04 23.67
C THR A 435 9.91 6.13 24.82
N ALA A 436 9.61 6.71 26.00
CA ALA A 436 9.08 5.95 27.14
C ALA A 436 7.68 5.39 26.88
N ARG A 437 6.80 6.13 26.18
CA ARG A 437 5.49 5.61 25.75
C ARG A 437 5.62 4.49 24.72
N GLU A 438 6.51 4.63 23.73
CA GLU A 438 6.78 3.58 22.74
C GLU A 438 7.33 2.30 23.40
N ILE A 439 8.19 2.43 24.42
CA ILE A 439 8.67 1.31 25.22
C ILE A 439 7.50 0.66 25.96
N GLN A 440 6.66 1.45 26.64
CA GLN A 440 5.52 0.95 27.41
C GLN A 440 4.53 0.19 26.51
N GLU A 441 4.13 0.76 25.37
CA GLU A 441 3.21 0.11 24.41
C GLU A 441 3.75 -1.24 23.95
N LYS A 442 5.06 -1.33 23.67
CA LYS A 442 5.70 -2.57 23.26
C LYS A 442 5.85 -3.58 24.41
N GLU A 443 6.19 -3.12 25.61
CA GLU A 443 6.21 -3.96 26.80
C GLU A 443 4.82 -4.53 27.10
N ASP A 444 3.76 -3.73 26.91
CA ASP A 444 2.37 -4.14 27.09
C ASP A 444 1.96 -5.16 26.02
N ALA A 445 2.35 -4.96 24.76
CA ALA A 445 2.10 -5.92 23.68
C ALA A 445 2.81 -7.27 23.93
N ILE A 446 4.08 -7.23 24.33
CA ILE A 446 4.85 -8.44 24.73
C ILE A 446 4.18 -9.11 25.94
N SER A 447 3.71 -8.31 26.90
CA SER A 447 3.02 -8.81 28.09
C SER A 447 1.72 -9.53 27.75
N LYS A 448 0.90 -8.96 26.86
CA LYS A 448 -0.34 -9.58 26.38
C LYS A 448 -0.06 -10.88 25.62
N GLU A 449 0.95 -10.89 24.76
CA GLU A 449 1.36 -12.10 24.03
C GLU A 449 1.86 -13.19 24.99
N ALA A 450 2.71 -12.83 25.95
CA ALA A 450 3.17 -13.73 26.99
C ALA A 450 2.00 -14.29 27.83
N ALA A 451 1.02 -13.45 28.21
CA ALA A 451 -0.17 -13.87 28.94
C ALA A 451 -0.99 -14.91 28.14
N SER A 452 -1.18 -14.68 26.83
CA SER A 452 -1.87 -15.63 25.94
C SER A 452 -1.14 -16.97 25.87
N LEU A 453 0.19 -16.95 25.71
CA LEU A 453 1.00 -18.18 25.69
C LEU A 453 0.98 -18.91 27.04
N VAL A 454 1.00 -18.18 28.16
CA VAL A 454 0.85 -18.75 29.51
C VAL A 454 -0.52 -19.41 29.69
N LYS A 455 -1.61 -18.77 29.22
CA LYS A 455 -2.94 -19.38 29.24
C LYS A 455 -3.01 -20.65 28.41
N GLN A 456 -2.48 -20.62 27.17
CA GLN A 456 -2.42 -21.81 26.30
C GLN A 456 -1.60 -22.94 26.94
N LYS A 457 -0.46 -22.60 27.54
CA LYS A 457 0.38 -23.55 28.28
C LYS A 457 -0.41 -24.18 29.43
N THR A 458 -1.12 -23.38 30.22
CA THR A 458 -1.93 -23.84 31.36
C THR A 458 -3.00 -24.85 30.93
N GLU A 459 -3.70 -24.58 29.83
CA GLU A 459 -4.72 -25.48 29.30
C GLU A 459 -4.11 -26.80 28.77
N LEU A 460 -2.96 -26.74 28.10
CA LEU A 460 -2.25 -27.95 27.67
C LEU A 460 -1.71 -28.76 28.86
N GLU A 461 -1.22 -28.10 29.92
CA GLU A 461 -0.81 -28.77 31.18
C GLU A 461 -2.00 -29.52 31.82
N LYS A 462 -3.19 -28.91 31.83
CA LYS A 462 -4.43 -29.55 32.32
C LYS A 462 -4.83 -30.76 31.48
N GLN A 463 -4.72 -30.66 30.16
CA GLN A 463 -4.97 -31.79 29.27
C GLN A 463 -3.97 -32.92 29.52
N LEU A 464 -2.69 -32.58 29.70
CA LEU A 464 -1.62 -33.53 30.00
C LEU A 464 -1.88 -34.31 31.30
N ASP A 465 -2.37 -33.64 32.34
CA ASP A 465 -2.70 -34.26 33.65
C ASP A 465 -3.89 -35.23 33.55
N SER A 466 -4.85 -34.95 32.67
CA SER A 466 -6.04 -35.80 32.47
C SER A 466 -5.86 -36.96 31.48
N GLU A 467 -4.81 -36.90 30.64
CA GLU A 467 -4.55 -37.84 29.56
C GLU A 467 -4.03 -39.20 30.09
N LYS A 468 -4.46 -40.30 29.47
CA LYS A 468 -4.08 -41.68 29.83
C LYS A 468 -3.18 -42.36 28.80
N SER A 469 -3.07 -41.78 27.61
CA SER A 469 -2.28 -42.28 26.49
C SER A 469 -0.85 -41.74 26.49
N ASP A 470 0.15 -42.61 26.67
CA ASP A 470 1.58 -42.24 26.68
C ASP A 470 2.03 -41.56 25.38
N GLN A 471 1.37 -41.85 24.26
CA GLN A 471 1.69 -41.25 22.96
C GLN A 471 1.14 -39.82 22.84
N GLU A 472 -0.03 -39.54 23.42
CA GLU A 472 -0.62 -38.19 23.45
C GLU A 472 0.04 -37.32 24.51
N LYS A 473 0.41 -37.89 25.68
CA LYS A 473 1.24 -37.20 26.67
C LYS A 473 2.52 -36.62 26.09
N LYS A 474 3.28 -37.43 25.34
CA LYS A 474 4.50 -36.96 24.67
C LYS A 474 4.27 -35.86 23.63
N LYS A 475 3.09 -35.81 23.00
CA LYS A 475 2.78 -34.72 22.07
C LYS A 475 2.49 -33.42 22.82
N LEU A 476 1.68 -33.49 23.87
CA LEU A 476 1.36 -32.37 24.74
C LEU A 476 2.64 -31.82 25.42
N GLU A 477 3.52 -32.69 25.92
CA GLU A 477 4.83 -32.28 26.46
C GLU A 477 5.68 -31.51 25.44
N ASN A 478 5.72 -31.93 24.17
CA ASN A 478 6.45 -31.23 23.12
C ASN A 478 5.82 -29.88 22.77
N GLU A 479 4.49 -29.78 22.80
CA GLU A 479 3.79 -28.51 22.56
C GLU A 479 3.99 -27.52 23.71
N ILE A 480 3.94 -28.00 24.96
CA ILE A 480 4.27 -27.22 26.16
C ILE A 480 5.71 -26.71 26.09
N GLN A 481 6.67 -27.57 25.75
CA GLN A 481 8.08 -27.17 25.59
C GLN A 481 8.26 -26.12 24.49
N LYS A 482 7.46 -26.18 23.43
CA LYS A 482 7.49 -25.18 22.35
C LYS A 482 6.96 -23.84 22.85
N LEU A 483 5.86 -23.83 23.61
CA LEU A 483 5.34 -22.61 24.23
C LEU A 483 6.34 -22.02 25.23
N ASP A 484 7.02 -22.85 26.02
CA ASP A 484 8.09 -22.41 26.93
C ASP A 484 9.21 -21.68 26.20
N ASN A 485 9.66 -22.24 25.07
CA ASN A 485 10.68 -21.60 24.25
C ASN A 485 10.18 -20.28 23.63
N GLN A 486 8.89 -20.16 23.31
CA GLN A 486 8.30 -18.93 22.77
C GLN A 486 8.16 -17.85 23.85
N ILE A 487 7.75 -18.22 25.05
CA ILE A 487 7.68 -17.32 26.21
C ILE A 487 9.09 -16.80 26.54
N ALA A 488 10.08 -17.69 26.61
CA ALA A 488 11.47 -17.31 26.87
C ALA A 488 12.08 -16.41 25.77
N ALA A 489 11.67 -16.60 24.51
CA ALA A 489 12.12 -15.74 23.41
C ALA A 489 11.57 -14.31 23.54
N LEU A 490 10.28 -14.16 23.86
CA LEU A 490 9.65 -12.85 24.10
C LEU A 490 10.30 -12.07 25.25
N ASP A 491 10.96 -12.77 26.18
CA ASP A 491 11.61 -12.17 27.35
C ASP A 491 13.04 -11.69 27.10
N ALA A 492 13.69 -12.19 26.04
CA ALA A 492 15.12 -11.93 25.81
C ALA A 492 15.42 -10.44 25.53
N GLY A 493 14.43 -9.64 25.13
CA GLY A 493 14.57 -8.23 24.76
C GLY A 493 13.98 -7.21 25.75
N VAL A 494 13.43 -7.64 26.89
CA VAL A 494 12.79 -6.76 27.89
C VAL A 494 13.78 -6.39 29.00
N ASP A 495 13.82 -5.12 29.39
CA ASP A 495 14.71 -4.63 30.45
C ASP A 495 14.45 -5.31 31.81
N ASP A 496 15.54 -5.55 32.56
CA ASP A 496 15.54 -6.17 33.89
C ASP A 496 14.68 -5.41 34.91
N GLY A 497 14.48 -4.10 34.71
CA GLY A 497 13.68 -3.25 35.58
C GLY A 497 12.17 -3.26 35.31
N SER A 498 11.73 -3.85 34.20
CA SER A 498 10.32 -3.81 33.74
C SER A 498 9.35 -4.52 34.69
N VAL A 499 8.07 -4.14 34.62
CA VAL A 499 7.00 -4.78 35.40
C VAL A 499 6.77 -6.22 34.95
N SER A 500 6.80 -6.47 33.63
CA SER A 500 6.61 -7.80 33.04
C SER A 500 7.66 -8.81 33.51
N LYS A 501 8.94 -8.39 33.58
CA LYS A 501 10.03 -9.24 34.07
C LYS A 501 9.88 -9.59 35.55
N LYS A 502 9.53 -8.60 36.37
CA LYS A 502 9.24 -8.81 37.81
C LYS A 502 8.10 -9.80 38.05
N ILE A 503 7.01 -9.70 37.28
CA ILE A 503 5.88 -10.65 37.39
C ILE A 503 6.35 -12.08 37.08
N LYS A 504 7.16 -12.26 36.03
CA LYS A 504 7.68 -13.57 35.62
C LYS A 504 8.64 -14.16 36.64
N GLU A 505 9.59 -13.37 37.15
CA GLU A 505 10.52 -13.80 38.20
C GLU A 505 9.78 -14.22 39.48
N MET A 506 8.73 -13.46 39.86
CA MET A 506 7.88 -13.83 40.99
C MET A 506 7.07 -15.11 40.71
N ALA A 507 6.55 -15.29 39.50
CA ALA A 507 5.81 -16.49 39.12
C ALA A 507 6.71 -17.74 39.07
N GLU A 508 7.97 -17.60 38.65
CA GLU A 508 8.97 -18.67 38.68
C GLU A 508 9.35 -18.99 40.14
N THR A 509 9.62 -17.98 40.96
CA THR A 509 9.87 -18.14 42.40
C THR A 509 8.70 -18.85 43.08
N ALA A 510 7.46 -18.50 42.75
CA ALA A 510 6.26 -19.16 43.25
C ALA A 510 6.18 -20.63 42.81
N ARG A 511 6.54 -20.95 41.56
CA ARG A 511 6.59 -22.34 41.08
C ARG A 511 7.64 -23.17 41.84
N GLU A 512 8.84 -22.64 42.02
CA GLU A 512 9.90 -23.31 42.79
C GLU A 512 9.46 -23.54 44.25
N ALA A 513 8.91 -22.51 44.88
CA ALA A 513 8.39 -22.59 46.25
C ALA A 513 7.25 -23.60 46.37
N LEU A 514 6.39 -23.70 45.35
CA LEU A 514 5.33 -24.70 45.30
C LEU A 514 5.90 -26.13 45.28
N GLU A 515 7.04 -26.36 44.62
CA GLU A 515 7.69 -27.66 44.60
C GLU A 515 8.21 -28.11 45.96
N GLU A 516 8.64 -27.17 46.80
CA GLU A 516 9.20 -27.41 48.13
C GLU A 516 8.14 -27.72 49.22
N GLY A 517 6.86 -27.53 48.93
CA GLY A 517 5.78 -27.85 49.87
C GLY A 517 5.73 -26.91 51.07
N GLU A 518 5.70 -27.45 52.29
CA GLU A 518 5.51 -26.66 53.53
C GLU A 518 6.65 -25.66 53.77
N ASP A 519 7.88 -26.00 53.39
CA ASP A 519 9.06 -25.13 53.54
C ASP A 519 9.05 -23.92 52.58
N GLY A 520 8.27 -23.98 51.50
CA GLY A 520 8.18 -22.95 50.48
C GLY A 520 7.06 -21.91 50.68
N ILE A 521 6.10 -22.16 51.59
CA ILE A 521 4.86 -21.36 51.72
C ILE A 521 5.12 -19.86 51.87
N GLY A 522 6.07 -19.46 52.71
CA GLY A 522 6.36 -18.04 52.92
C GLY A 522 6.82 -17.31 51.64
N ARG A 523 7.59 -17.99 50.78
CA ARG A 523 8.00 -17.43 49.48
C ARG A 523 6.84 -17.43 48.48
N LEU A 524 5.95 -18.40 48.58
CA LEU A 524 4.75 -18.48 47.76
C LEU A 524 3.77 -17.34 48.08
N GLU A 525 3.58 -17.02 49.37
CA GLU A 525 2.82 -15.85 49.86
C GLU A 525 3.41 -14.54 49.33
N GLU A 526 4.72 -14.31 49.55
CA GLU A 526 5.39 -13.09 49.07
C GLU A 526 5.28 -12.92 47.54
N ALA A 527 5.39 -14.01 46.78
CA ALA A 527 5.28 -13.97 45.33
C ALA A 527 3.84 -13.72 44.85
N VAL A 528 2.83 -14.33 45.48
CA VAL A 528 1.41 -14.11 45.14
C VAL A 528 0.99 -12.68 45.47
N GLU A 529 1.36 -12.16 46.63
CA GLU A 529 1.10 -10.75 46.99
C GLU A 529 1.81 -9.79 46.02
N GLY A 530 3.06 -10.09 45.67
CA GLY A 530 3.86 -9.29 44.75
C GLY A 530 3.28 -9.24 43.33
N ILE A 531 2.80 -10.38 42.81
CA ILE A 531 2.11 -10.42 41.51
C ILE A 531 0.77 -9.69 41.61
N GLY A 532 0.01 -9.90 42.70
CA GLY A 532 -1.28 -9.23 42.95
C GLY A 532 -1.18 -7.71 43.00
N ALA A 533 -0.12 -7.17 43.62
CA ALA A 533 0.14 -5.73 43.65
C ALA A 533 0.41 -5.14 42.25
N LEU A 534 0.86 -5.96 41.30
CA LEU A 534 1.13 -5.57 39.92
C LEU A 534 -0.06 -5.80 38.97
N CYS A 535 -1.17 -6.37 39.46
CA CYS A 535 -2.40 -6.50 38.65
C CYS A 535 -2.92 -5.14 38.15
N GLY A 536 -2.76 -4.07 38.94
CA GLY A 536 -3.20 -2.72 38.53
C GLY A 536 -2.35 -2.09 37.41
N THR A 537 -1.13 -2.57 37.19
CA THR A 537 -0.21 -2.04 36.16
C THR A 537 -0.05 -2.98 34.96
N ASN A 538 -0.19 -4.29 35.16
CA ASN A 538 -0.08 -5.27 34.09
C ASN A 538 -1.08 -6.44 34.31
N PRO A 539 -2.37 -6.20 34.09
CA PRO A 539 -3.44 -7.10 34.53
C PRO A 539 -3.47 -8.43 33.75
N ALA A 540 -3.14 -8.41 32.46
CA ALA A 540 -3.19 -9.61 31.62
C ALA A 540 -2.16 -10.66 32.05
N LEU A 541 -0.90 -10.25 32.20
CA LEU A 541 0.19 -11.17 32.58
C LEU A 541 0.12 -11.54 34.06
N ALA A 542 -0.16 -10.58 34.96
CA ALA A 542 -0.33 -10.88 36.38
C ALA A 542 -1.52 -11.83 36.60
N GLY A 543 -2.67 -11.57 35.98
CA GLY A 543 -3.86 -12.40 36.10
C GLY A 543 -3.65 -13.82 35.57
N SER A 544 -3.10 -13.97 34.35
CA SER A 544 -2.80 -15.30 33.79
C SER A 544 -1.75 -16.08 34.61
N SER A 545 -0.80 -15.37 35.24
CA SER A 545 0.20 -15.99 36.11
C SER A 545 -0.43 -16.48 37.42
N LEU A 546 -1.32 -15.68 38.02
CA LEU A 546 -2.08 -16.07 39.21
C LEU A 546 -3.05 -17.22 38.94
N GLU A 547 -3.74 -17.24 37.79
CA GLU A 547 -4.58 -18.37 37.36
C GLU A 547 -3.76 -19.66 37.24
N ASN A 548 -2.58 -19.59 36.60
CA ASN A 548 -1.70 -20.75 36.48
C ASN A 548 -1.25 -21.27 37.87
N LEU A 549 -0.91 -20.37 38.80
CA LEU A 549 -0.53 -20.73 40.16
C LEU A 549 -1.69 -21.32 40.96
N TYR A 550 -2.90 -20.75 40.84
CA TYR A 550 -4.12 -21.26 41.45
C TYR A 550 -4.39 -22.70 41.02
N GLU A 551 -4.37 -22.98 39.71
CA GLU A 551 -4.64 -24.31 39.16
C GLU A 551 -3.62 -25.34 39.65
N LYS A 552 -2.34 -24.96 39.75
CA LYS A 552 -1.28 -25.86 40.28
C LYS A 552 -1.43 -26.13 41.77
N MET A 553 -1.74 -25.10 42.55
CA MET A 553 -1.98 -25.25 43.99
C MET A 553 -3.23 -26.08 44.27
N ALA A 554 -4.31 -25.85 43.54
CA ALA A 554 -5.54 -26.64 43.64
C ALA A 554 -5.29 -28.11 43.28
N SER A 555 -4.50 -28.36 42.23
CA SER A 555 -4.09 -29.71 41.82
C SER A 555 -3.26 -30.41 42.89
N ARG A 556 -2.24 -29.74 43.48
CA ARG A 556 -1.45 -30.31 44.59
C ARG A 556 -2.27 -30.54 45.85
N LYS A 557 -3.12 -29.58 46.23
CA LYS A 557 -4.09 -29.74 47.33
C LYS A 557 -4.93 -31.01 47.15
N TYR A 558 -5.38 -31.27 45.94
CA TYR A 558 -6.17 -32.47 45.62
C TYR A 558 -5.32 -33.76 45.64
N LEU A 559 -4.11 -33.73 45.06
CA LEU A 559 -3.23 -34.90 44.96
C LEU A 559 -2.58 -35.31 46.28
N ASP A 560 -2.16 -34.33 47.09
CA ASP A 560 -1.39 -34.54 48.33
C ASP A 560 -2.28 -34.52 49.59
N GLU A 561 -3.61 -34.33 49.44
CA GLU A 561 -4.59 -34.19 50.53
C GLU A 561 -4.18 -33.15 51.60
N THR A 562 -3.51 -32.08 51.18
CA THR A 562 -2.95 -31.05 52.07
C THR A 562 -3.84 -29.81 52.16
N LYS A 563 -3.80 -29.09 53.29
CA LYS A 563 -4.53 -27.83 53.52
C LYS A 563 -3.64 -26.60 53.53
N ILE A 564 -2.35 -26.78 53.28
CA ILE A 564 -1.35 -25.71 53.40
C ILE A 564 -1.55 -24.57 52.40
N TYR A 565 -2.29 -24.81 51.31
CA TYR A 565 -2.57 -23.82 50.26
C TYR A 565 -3.94 -23.14 50.41
N ASP A 566 -4.75 -23.48 51.43
CA ASP A 566 -6.13 -22.99 51.54
C ASP A 566 -6.19 -21.44 51.61
N GLY A 567 -5.33 -20.81 52.42
CA GLY A 567 -5.28 -19.34 52.52
C GLY A 567 -4.85 -18.67 51.22
N LEU A 568 -3.81 -19.19 50.58
CA LEU A 568 -3.29 -18.69 49.31
C LEU A 568 -4.30 -18.80 48.16
N LEU A 569 -5.09 -19.87 48.12
CA LEU A 569 -6.16 -20.03 47.12
C LEU A 569 -7.24 -18.97 47.32
N ASP A 570 -7.66 -18.73 48.57
CA ASP A 570 -8.64 -17.70 48.91
C ASP A 570 -8.10 -16.30 48.56
N ASP A 571 -6.81 -16.04 48.79
CA ASP A 571 -6.15 -14.76 48.47
C ASP A 571 -6.08 -14.53 46.95
N ILE A 572 -5.75 -15.57 46.16
CA ILE A 572 -5.77 -15.46 44.69
C ILE A 572 -7.18 -15.24 44.18
N GLU A 573 -8.18 -15.96 44.72
CA GLU A 573 -9.59 -15.75 44.35
C GLU A 573 -10.03 -14.31 44.62
N ALA A 574 -9.63 -13.73 45.76
CA ALA A 574 -9.93 -12.34 46.09
C ALA A 574 -9.23 -11.36 45.14
N ILE A 575 -7.93 -11.55 44.88
CA ILE A 575 -7.16 -10.71 43.95
C ILE A 575 -7.75 -10.77 42.54
N LEU A 576 -8.08 -11.96 42.05
CA LEU A 576 -8.69 -12.12 40.73
C LEU A 576 -10.09 -11.51 40.71
N ALA A 577 -10.92 -11.75 41.75
CA ALA A 577 -12.27 -11.18 41.90
C ALA A 577 -12.30 -9.65 41.85
N GLU A 578 -11.35 -8.99 42.52
CA GLU A 578 -11.20 -7.54 42.52
C GLU A 578 -10.75 -6.99 41.16
N ASN A 579 -10.20 -7.84 40.28
CA ASN A 579 -9.72 -7.49 38.94
C ASN A 579 -10.52 -8.17 37.80
N VAL A 580 -11.70 -8.77 38.08
CA VAL A 580 -12.50 -9.60 37.15
C VAL A 580 -12.90 -8.89 35.85
N SER A 581 -13.03 -7.55 35.84
CA SER A 581 -13.34 -6.81 34.61
C SER A 581 -12.27 -6.93 33.52
N VAL A 582 -11.08 -7.47 33.84
CA VAL A 582 -9.96 -7.62 32.91
C VAL A 582 -9.75 -9.07 32.43
N LEU A 583 -10.40 -10.08 33.03
CA LEU A 583 -10.01 -11.48 32.80
C LEU A 583 -11.05 -12.38 32.15
N ASN A 584 -12.33 -11.98 32.08
CA ASN A 584 -13.37 -12.83 31.50
C ASN A 584 -14.43 -12.04 30.75
N GLN A 585 -14.35 -12.03 29.42
CA GLN A 585 -15.49 -11.97 28.50
C GLN A 585 -15.00 -12.33 27.09
N GLU A 586 -15.05 -13.62 26.74
CA GLU A 586 -14.89 -14.04 25.35
C GLU A 586 -16.18 -13.72 24.58
N LEU A 587 -16.26 -12.50 24.05
CA LEU A 587 -17.15 -12.22 22.92
C LEU A 587 -16.62 -13.01 21.71
N GLN A 588 -17.43 -13.88 21.12
CA GLN A 588 -17.01 -14.62 19.93
C GLN A 588 -16.88 -13.67 18.72
N GLU A 589 -15.84 -13.84 17.88
CA GLU A 589 -15.55 -12.96 16.74
C GLU A 589 -16.77 -12.69 15.84
N GLU A 590 -17.62 -13.69 15.64
CA GLU A 590 -18.84 -13.59 14.81
C GLU A 590 -19.89 -12.64 15.41
N GLU A 591 -19.98 -12.58 16.73
CA GLU A 591 -20.89 -11.70 17.45
C GLU A 591 -20.36 -10.26 17.47
N VAL A 592 -19.05 -10.09 17.64
CA VAL A 592 -18.37 -8.80 17.55
C VAL A 592 -18.57 -8.18 16.17
N VAL A 593 -18.33 -8.96 15.11
CA VAL A 593 -18.55 -8.50 13.73
C VAL A 593 -20.01 -8.11 13.51
N ARG A 594 -20.97 -8.88 14.03
CA ARG A 594 -22.39 -8.55 13.92
C ARG A 594 -22.74 -7.23 14.61
N VAL A 595 -22.27 -7.02 15.84
CA VAL A 595 -22.51 -5.77 16.59
C VAL A 595 -21.88 -4.57 15.88
N MET A 596 -20.64 -4.73 15.41
CA MET A 596 -19.97 -3.71 14.60
C MET A 596 -20.79 -3.34 13.34
N GLU A 597 -21.27 -4.35 12.60
CA GLU A 597 -22.05 -4.14 11.36
C GLU A 597 -23.44 -3.54 11.65
N GLU A 598 -24.10 -3.93 12.74
CA GLU A 598 -25.40 -3.41 13.14
C GLU A 598 -25.33 -1.94 13.60
N THR A 599 -24.29 -1.59 14.37
CA THR A 599 -24.12 -0.24 14.93
C THR A 599 -23.46 0.72 13.93
N ALA A 600 -22.36 0.31 13.28
CA ALA A 600 -21.67 1.16 12.31
C ALA A 600 -22.40 1.21 10.95
N GLY A 601 -23.26 0.24 10.65
CA GLY A 601 -23.91 0.10 9.36
C GLY A 601 -22.89 -0.09 8.24
N LYS A 602 -22.82 0.87 7.31
CA LYS A 602 -21.86 0.85 6.19
C LYS A 602 -20.51 1.51 6.52
N ASP A 603 -20.37 2.20 7.67
CA ASP A 603 -19.14 2.90 8.04
C ASP A 603 -18.09 1.93 8.59
N LYS A 604 -17.27 1.41 7.68
CA LYS A 604 -16.18 0.49 8.00
C LYS A 604 -15.14 1.13 8.92
N THR A 605 -14.86 2.42 8.74
CA THR A 605 -13.90 3.20 9.53
C THR A 605 -14.35 3.35 10.99
N ALA A 606 -15.63 3.70 11.21
CA ALA A 606 -16.20 3.77 12.55
C ALA A 606 -16.22 2.39 13.23
N ALA A 607 -16.50 1.33 12.47
CA ALA A 607 -16.48 -0.04 12.99
C ALA A 607 -15.10 -0.43 13.53
N ILE A 608 -14.03 -0.26 12.74
CA ILE A 608 -12.67 -0.64 13.16
C ILE A 608 -12.13 0.26 14.27
N MET A 609 -12.46 1.56 14.25
CA MET A 609 -12.11 2.47 15.33
C MET A 609 -12.83 2.07 16.63
N GLY A 610 -14.12 1.77 16.57
CA GLY A 610 -14.89 1.32 17.73
C GLY A 610 -14.37 0.01 18.33
N LEU A 611 -13.98 -0.96 17.49
CA LEU A 611 -13.30 -2.19 17.94
C LEU A 611 -11.93 -1.89 18.56
N SER A 612 -11.17 -0.95 17.99
CA SER A 612 -9.89 -0.50 18.56
C SER A 612 -10.08 0.11 19.94
N MET A 613 -11.04 1.03 20.10
CA MET A 613 -11.39 1.65 21.38
C MET A 613 -11.86 0.60 22.40
N PHE A 614 -12.66 -0.37 21.98
CA PHE A 614 -13.08 -1.49 22.83
C PHE A 614 -11.86 -2.28 23.31
N LEU A 615 -10.94 -2.66 22.41
CA LEU A 615 -9.72 -3.40 22.74
C LEU A 615 -8.76 -2.67 23.67
N GLU A 616 -8.70 -1.34 23.58
CA GLU A 616 -7.94 -0.51 24.52
C GLU A 616 -8.56 -0.55 25.94
N GLN A 617 -9.89 -0.61 26.04
CA GLN A 617 -10.61 -0.63 27.31
C GLN A 617 -10.73 -2.04 27.91
N THR A 618 -10.82 -3.07 27.07
CA THR A 618 -10.93 -4.48 27.47
C THR A 618 -9.62 -5.20 27.18
N SER A 619 -8.70 -5.16 28.14
CA SER A 619 -7.45 -5.92 28.04
C SER A 619 -7.75 -7.43 28.00
N GLY A 620 -7.29 -8.15 26.97
CA GLY A 620 -7.32 -9.62 26.93
C GLY A 620 -8.54 -10.28 26.27
N SER A 621 -9.30 -9.58 25.43
CA SER A 621 -10.48 -10.15 24.74
C SER A 621 -10.16 -11.17 23.64
N GLY A 622 -8.89 -11.27 23.19
CA GLY A 622 -8.45 -12.19 22.13
C GLY A 622 -8.82 -11.73 20.70
N LEU A 623 -9.40 -10.54 20.54
CA LEU A 623 -9.90 -10.01 19.26
C LEU A 623 -8.85 -9.17 18.51
N GLU A 624 -7.59 -9.12 18.98
CA GLU A 624 -6.52 -8.35 18.34
C GLU A 624 -6.22 -8.83 16.91
N ASN A 625 -6.33 -10.15 16.69
CA ASN A 625 -6.17 -10.74 15.36
C ASN A 625 -7.35 -10.39 14.43
N LEU A 626 -8.57 -10.27 14.99
CA LEU A 626 -9.74 -9.80 14.25
C LEU A 626 -9.54 -8.36 13.80
N LEU A 627 -9.12 -7.46 14.71
CA LEU A 627 -8.81 -6.07 14.36
C LEU A 627 -7.72 -5.99 13.29
N LYS A 628 -6.58 -6.68 13.48
CA LYS A 628 -5.49 -6.76 12.49
C LYS A 628 -5.96 -7.26 11.13
N GLY A 629 -6.77 -8.32 11.11
CA GLY A 629 -7.31 -8.90 9.89
C GLY A 629 -8.28 -7.96 9.16
N LYS A 630 -9.18 -7.31 9.92
CA LYS A 630 -10.19 -6.38 9.39
C LYS A 630 -9.56 -5.09 8.87
N VAL A 631 -8.68 -4.43 9.63
CA VAL A 631 -8.02 -3.20 9.17
C VAL A 631 -7.18 -3.45 7.92
N LYS A 632 -6.48 -4.60 7.86
CA LYS A 632 -5.70 -4.97 6.67
C LYS A 632 -6.59 -5.19 5.45
N ALA A 633 -7.72 -5.88 5.62
CA ALA A 633 -8.68 -6.08 4.53
C ALA A 633 -9.30 -4.75 4.07
N TYR A 634 -9.63 -3.87 5.01
CA TYR A 634 -10.21 -2.56 4.72
C TYR A 634 -9.20 -1.58 4.12
N ALA A 635 -7.91 -1.73 4.39
CA ALA A 635 -6.87 -0.95 3.71
C ALA A 635 -6.77 -1.26 2.20
N GLU A 636 -7.35 -2.37 1.74
CA GLU A 636 -7.50 -2.68 0.31
C GLU A 636 -8.79 -2.07 -0.28
N GLU A 637 -9.61 -1.39 0.52
CA GLU A 637 -10.90 -0.82 0.14
C GLU A 637 -10.89 0.71 0.26
N GLU A 638 -11.09 1.41 -0.86
CA GLU A 638 -10.98 2.88 -0.94
C GLU A 638 -11.92 3.63 0.04
N GLU A 639 -13.12 3.10 0.27
CA GLU A 639 -14.14 3.71 1.15
C GLU A 639 -13.83 3.60 2.65
N ALA A 640 -12.87 2.77 3.04
CA ALA A 640 -12.55 2.58 4.46
C ALA A 640 -11.49 3.56 4.98
N TYR A 641 -10.81 4.28 4.08
CA TYR A 641 -9.78 5.27 4.39
C TYR A 641 -8.71 4.77 5.36
N ALA A 642 -8.43 3.46 5.32
CA ALA A 642 -7.42 2.78 6.13
C ALA A 642 -6.13 2.66 5.32
N PHE A 643 -4.99 2.90 5.95
CA PHE A 643 -3.69 2.94 5.27
C PHE A 643 -2.54 2.54 6.19
N ALA A 644 -1.42 2.13 5.61
CA ALA A 644 -0.23 1.83 6.38
C ALA A 644 0.39 3.12 6.95
N GLY A 645 0.70 3.12 8.25
CA GLY A 645 1.43 4.22 8.88
C GLY A 645 2.87 4.34 8.36
N LEU A 646 3.44 5.53 8.48
CA LEU A 646 4.83 5.80 8.13
C LEU A 646 5.72 5.55 9.35
N SER A 647 6.70 4.65 9.24
CA SER A 647 7.56 4.24 10.36
C SER A 647 8.76 5.18 10.55
N GLY A 648 9.25 5.31 11.79
CA GLY A 648 10.44 6.12 12.09
C GLY A 648 10.24 7.63 11.94
N THR A 649 8.98 8.07 11.87
CA THR A 649 8.62 9.47 11.99
C THR A 649 8.67 9.85 13.47
N ALA A 650 9.35 10.94 13.82
CA ALA A 650 9.62 11.33 15.21
C ALA A 650 8.35 11.80 15.96
N GLY A 651 7.35 10.93 16.13
CA GLY A 651 6.05 11.23 16.73
C GLY A 651 5.08 11.99 15.82
N VAL A 652 5.46 12.26 14.57
CA VAL A 652 4.60 12.93 13.59
C VAL A 652 3.75 11.88 12.89
N ARG A 653 2.42 12.04 12.99
CA ARG A 653 1.46 11.25 12.22
C ARG A 653 1.35 11.81 10.81
N TYR A 654 1.08 10.93 9.86
CA TYR A 654 0.98 11.29 8.45
C TYR A 654 -0.20 10.57 7.81
N ALA A 655 -0.78 11.20 6.78
CA ALA A 655 -1.78 10.58 5.92
C ALA A 655 -1.29 10.54 4.46
N PRO A 656 -1.52 9.45 3.71
CA PRO A 656 -1.29 9.39 2.27
C PRO A 656 -2.11 10.44 1.53
N ALA A 657 -1.50 11.16 0.60
CA ALA A 657 -2.14 12.26 -0.12
C ALA A 657 -3.32 11.80 -0.99
N ASP A 658 -3.27 10.61 -1.56
CA ASP A 658 -4.35 9.95 -2.29
C ASP A 658 -5.54 9.60 -1.39
N VAL A 659 -5.29 9.07 -0.20
CA VAL A 659 -6.35 8.78 0.80
C VAL A 659 -7.01 10.07 1.28
N VAL A 660 -6.22 11.12 1.56
CA VAL A 660 -6.74 12.46 1.89
C VAL A 660 -7.57 13.02 0.73
N ALA A 661 -7.12 12.85 -0.51
CA ALA A 661 -7.84 13.31 -1.68
C ALA A 661 -9.21 12.61 -1.82
N ALA A 662 -9.23 11.28 -1.67
CA ALA A 662 -10.45 10.49 -1.71
C ALA A 662 -11.44 10.91 -0.60
N TYR A 663 -10.94 11.07 0.63
CA TYR A 663 -11.74 11.51 1.78
C TYR A 663 -12.34 12.91 1.56
N ALA A 664 -11.50 13.88 1.18
CA ALA A 664 -11.90 15.27 1.01
C ALA A 664 -12.53 15.57 -0.37
N SER A 665 -12.75 14.56 -1.21
CA SER A 665 -13.28 14.71 -2.58
C SER A 665 -12.46 15.64 -3.49
N PHE A 666 -11.13 15.59 -3.36
CA PHE A 666 -10.19 16.24 -4.28
C PHE A 666 -9.82 15.29 -5.42
N ARG A 667 -9.56 15.85 -6.60
CA ARG A 667 -8.89 15.12 -7.67
C ARG A 667 -7.43 14.94 -7.27
N TYR A 668 -6.98 13.70 -7.26
CA TYR A 668 -5.58 13.34 -7.04
C TYR A 668 -4.85 13.22 -8.38
N ILE A 669 -3.64 13.77 -8.46
CA ILE A 669 -2.72 13.61 -9.59
C ILE A 669 -1.35 13.27 -9.01
N TRP A 670 -0.77 12.16 -9.46
CA TRP A 670 0.56 11.70 -9.07
C TRP A 670 1.58 12.05 -10.14
N ASN A 671 2.71 12.61 -9.73
CA ASN A 671 3.91 12.75 -10.56
C ASN A 671 5.00 11.91 -9.92
N ASP A 672 5.29 10.76 -10.52
CA ASP A 672 6.23 9.80 -9.99
C ASP A 672 7.67 10.32 -10.07
N ASN A 673 8.09 10.92 -11.18
CA ASN A 673 9.46 11.41 -11.33
C ASN A 673 9.85 12.44 -10.25
N ARG A 674 8.92 13.35 -9.96
CA ARG A 674 9.11 14.41 -8.95
C ARG A 674 8.66 13.98 -7.56
N LYS A 675 8.11 12.76 -7.41
CA LYS A 675 7.50 12.25 -6.18
C LYS A 675 6.56 13.29 -5.57
N ARG A 676 5.61 13.76 -6.39
CA ARG A 676 4.74 14.90 -6.08
C ARG A 676 3.28 14.51 -6.23
N ALA A 677 2.50 14.77 -5.19
CA ALA A 677 1.06 14.68 -5.20
C ALA A 677 0.43 16.06 -5.44
N VAL A 678 -0.55 16.13 -6.34
CA VAL A 678 -1.38 17.31 -6.53
C VAL A 678 -2.82 16.98 -6.15
N LEU A 679 -3.34 17.70 -5.17
CA LEU A 679 -4.73 17.62 -4.74
C LEU A 679 -5.45 18.84 -5.31
N ALA A 680 -6.36 18.63 -6.27
CA ALA A 680 -7.07 19.70 -6.95
C ALA A 680 -8.58 19.66 -6.71
N SER A 681 -9.16 20.82 -6.40
CA SER A 681 -10.60 21.06 -6.39
C SER A 681 -10.93 22.15 -7.43
N ARG A 682 -12.22 22.50 -7.57
CA ARG A 682 -12.65 23.54 -8.53
C ARG A 682 -12.04 24.93 -8.29
N LYS A 683 -11.55 25.22 -7.08
CA LYS A 683 -11.13 26.57 -6.67
C LYS A 683 -9.69 26.67 -6.20
N THR A 684 -9.07 25.56 -5.82
CA THR A 684 -7.72 25.54 -5.26
C THR A 684 -7.04 24.21 -5.60
N TYR A 685 -5.72 24.23 -5.61
CA TYR A 685 -4.92 23.01 -5.66
C TYR A 685 -3.76 23.10 -4.67
N TYR A 686 -3.30 21.96 -4.19
CA TYR A 686 -2.13 21.83 -3.33
C TYR A 686 -1.12 20.93 -4.02
N LYS A 687 0.16 21.33 -4.04
CA LYS A 687 1.26 20.51 -4.57
C LYS A 687 2.20 20.13 -3.41
N PHE A 688 2.21 18.85 -3.05
CA PHE A 688 3.10 18.30 -2.03
C PHE A 688 4.22 17.51 -2.69
N THR A 689 5.47 17.81 -2.38
CA THR A 689 6.64 17.09 -2.91
C THR A 689 7.28 16.30 -1.78
N ALA A 690 7.59 15.03 -2.02
CA ALA A 690 8.27 14.16 -1.05
C ALA A 690 9.55 14.83 -0.51
N PHE A 691 9.78 14.69 0.80
CA PHE A 691 10.94 15.22 1.53
C PHE A 691 11.00 16.75 1.61
N ASP A 692 10.06 17.48 1.01
CA ASP A 692 9.98 18.93 1.09
C ASP A 692 9.11 19.38 2.27
N THR A 693 9.43 20.56 2.81
CA THR A 693 8.61 21.25 3.82
C THR A 693 7.73 22.33 3.21
N ALA A 694 7.91 22.68 1.94
CA ALA A 694 7.07 23.62 1.23
C ALA A 694 5.86 22.92 0.59
N VAL A 695 4.71 23.58 0.62
CA VAL A 695 3.52 23.22 -0.15
C VAL A 695 3.10 24.41 -1.00
N VAL A 696 2.80 24.18 -2.27
CA VAL A 696 2.33 25.24 -3.17
C VAL A 696 0.80 25.19 -3.26
N ARG A 697 0.15 26.27 -2.87
CA ARG A 697 -1.29 26.48 -2.96
C ARG A 697 -1.66 27.35 -4.15
N GLY A 698 -2.48 26.79 -5.04
CA GLY A 698 -3.02 27.48 -6.21
C GLY A 698 -4.38 28.14 -5.96
N PRO A 699 -4.79 29.08 -6.82
CA PRO A 699 -4.19 29.38 -8.13
C PRO A 699 -3.09 30.45 -8.12
N GLU A 700 -2.87 31.17 -7.02
CA GLU A 700 -1.88 32.26 -6.93
C GLU A 700 -0.43 31.77 -6.70
N GLU A 701 -0.23 30.45 -6.61
CA GLU A 701 1.05 29.78 -6.30
C GLU A 701 1.69 30.32 -5.00
N GLU A 702 0.87 30.47 -3.96
CA GLU A 702 1.34 30.80 -2.62
C GLU A 702 2.12 29.62 -2.04
N GLU A 703 3.27 29.90 -1.43
CA GLU A 703 4.09 28.90 -0.75
C GLU A 703 3.79 28.91 0.75
N GLU A 704 3.26 27.80 1.26
CA GLU A 704 3.03 27.57 2.68
C GLU A 704 4.06 26.56 3.21
N LYS A 705 4.23 26.52 4.54
CA LYS A 705 5.25 25.69 5.19
C LYS A 705 4.62 24.64 6.10
N LEU A 706 5.00 23.39 5.87
CA LEU A 706 4.68 22.24 6.70
C LEU A 706 5.51 22.24 7.98
N THR A 707 4.96 21.70 9.06
CA THR A 707 5.67 21.54 10.34
C THR A 707 6.76 20.48 10.30
N SER A 708 6.59 19.50 9.42
CA SER A 708 7.55 18.44 9.11
C SER A 708 7.57 18.19 7.61
N ALA A 709 8.69 17.68 7.11
CA ALA A 709 8.79 17.33 5.69
C ALA A 709 7.74 16.29 5.32
N ALA A 710 7.20 16.41 4.11
CA ALA A 710 6.28 15.43 3.56
C ALA A 710 6.99 14.06 3.47
N GLY A 711 6.33 13.02 3.97
CA GLY A 711 6.83 11.65 3.91
C GLY A 711 6.66 11.05 2.52
N PHE A 712 7.28 9.88 2.31
CA PHE A 712 7.12 9.12 1.09
C PHE A 712 7.04 7.62 1.37
N LYS A 713 6.06 6.96 0.76
CA LYS A 713 5.89 5.50 0.74
C LYS A 713 4.89 5.13 -0.36
N GLY A 714 5.38 4.88 -1.56
CA GLY A 714 4.58 4.70 -2.79
C GLY A 714 3.92 6.00 -3.29
N THR A 715 3.44 6.82 -2.36
CA THR A 715 2.81 8.13 -2.55
C THR A 715 3.41 9.12 -1.53
N VAL A 716 3.04 10.40 -1.67
CA VAL A 716 3.40 11.43 -0.69
C VAL A 716 2.51 11.32 0.55
N TYR A 717 3.13 11.45 1.72
CA TYR A 717 2.45 11.46 3.01
C TYR A 717 2.48 12.87 3.61
N ILE A 718 1.31 13.39 3.93
CA ILE A 718 1.09 14.75 4.43
C ILE A 718 1.07 14.72 5.98
N PRO A 719 1.77 15.63 6.67
CA PRO A 719 1.69 15.75 8.13
C PRO A 719 0.25 15.94 8.64
N ASP A 720 -0.12 15.20 9.69
CA ASP A 720 -1.47 15.15 10.28
C ASP A 720 -2.01 16.53 10.69
N ASP A 721 -1.16 17.43 11.17
CA ASP A 721 -1.58 18.79 11.54
C ASP A 721 -2.04 19.60 10.33
N TYR A 722 -1.33 19.51 9.20
CA TYR A 722 -1.75 20.14 7.95
C TYR A 722 -3.00 19.46 7.36
N VAL A 723 -3.11 18.14 7.48
CA VAL A 723 -4.32 17.38 7.08
C VAL A 723 -5.54 17.90 7.86
N LYS A 724 -5.39 18.05 9.17
CA LYS A 724 -6.44 18.55 10.07
C LYS A 724 -6.84 19.99 9.78
N GLU A 725 -5.86 20.86 9.55
CA GLU A 725 -6.11 22.29 9.30
C GLU A 725 -6.81 22.54 7.96
N GLU A 726 -6.33 21.92 6.87
CA GLU A 726 -6.77 22.26 5.51
C GLU A 726 -7.86 21.32 4.97
N PHE A 727 -7.89 20.06 5.40
CA PHE A 727 -8.80 19.04 4.85
C PHE A 727 -9.87 18.57 5.84
N GLY A 728 -9.82 19.02 7.10
CA GLY A 728 -10.87 18.77 8.10
C GLY A 728 -11.00 17.32 8.56
N CYS A 729 -9.94 16.52 8.41
CA CYS A 729 -9.84 15.15 8.90
C CYS A 729 -8.55 14.95 9.69
N GLU A 730 -8.49 13.94 10.55
CA GLU A 730 -7.32 13.64 11.37
C GLU A 730 -6.92 12.17 11.28
N VAL A 731 -5.64 11.90 11.55
CA VAL A 731 -5.05 10.55 11.50
C VAL A 731 -5.23 9.88 12.86
N TYR A 732 -6.02 8.81 12.90
CA TYR A 732 -6.09 7.91 14.05
C TYR A 732 -5.20 6.69 13.83
N ASN A 733 -4.28 6.45 14.76
CA ASN A 733 -3.43 5.27 14.75
C ASN A 733 -4.21 4.10 15.35
N ILE A 734 -4.22 2.95 14.67
CA ILE A 734 -4.80 1.73 15.20
C ILE A 734 -3.67 0.95 15.90
N PRO A 735 -3.65 0.89 17.24
CA PRO A 735 -2.55 0.31 17.99
C PRO A 735 -2.20 -1.11 17.57
N ASP A 736 -0.92 -1.47 17.64
CA ASP A 736 -0.39 -2.80 17.35
C ASP A 736 -0.64 -3.34 15.93
N THR A 737 -1.24 -2.57 15.02
CA THR A 737 -1.52 -3.01 13.63
C THR A 737 -0.53 -2.48 12.60
N GLY A 738 0.11 -1.33 12.88
CA GLY A 738 0.89 -0.59 11.88
C GLY A 738 0.03 0.14 10.83
N TYR A 739 -1.29 0.15 11.02
CA TYR A 739 -2.25 0.86 10.18
C TYR A 739 -2.83 2.07 10.90
N CYS A 740 -3.29 3.02 10.10
CA CYS A 740 -3.95 4.25 10.51
C CYS A 740 -5.24 4.40 9.70
N ILE A 741 -6.13 5.29 10.13
CA ILE A 741 -7.36 5.67 9.44
C ILE A 741 -7.53 7.19 9.45
N LEU A 742 -8.19 7.73 8.44
CA LEU A 742 -8.70 9.10 8.48
C LEU A 742 -10.05 9.13 9.17
N ILE A 743 -10.23 10.06 10.11
CA ILE A 743 -11.49 10.26 10.83
C ILE A 743 -11.88 11.74 10.86
N ASP A 744 -13.16 11.99 11.05
CA ASP A 744 -13.71 13.26 11.50
C ASP A 744 -14.54 13.03 12.77
N GLN A 745 -15.22 14.10 13.23
CA GLN A 745 -16.04 14.03 14.43
C GLN A 745 -17.22 13.07 14.29
N ASP A 746 -17.83 12.97 13.10
CA ASP A 746 -19.00 12.12 12.87
C ASP A 746 -18.58 10.63 12.95
N ILE A 747 -17.42 10.28 12.39
CA ILE A 747 -16.83 8.95 12.49
C ILE A 747 -16.45 8.63 13.94
N ALA A 748 -15.85 9.58 14.66
CA ALA A 748 -15.44 9.39 16.05
C ALA A 748 -16.65 9.15 16.98
N ASP A 749 -17.72 9.94 16.82
CA ASP A 749 -18.95 9.80 17.60
C ASP A 749 -19.59 8.42 17.34
N LYS A 750 -19.62 7.99 16.09
CA LYS A 750 -20.15 6.69 15.69
C LYS A 750 -19.27 5.52 16.14
N ALA A 751 -17.96 5.68 16.17
CA ALA A 751 -17.02 4.70 16.71
C ALA A 751 -17.23 4.53 18.22
N ALA A 752 -17.53 5.60 18.95
CA ALA A 752 -17.90 5.53 20.35
C ALA A 752 -19.20 4.72 20.56
N GLU A 753 -20.22 4.92 19.72
CA GLU A 753 -21.44 4.09 19.77
C GLU A 753 -21.14 2.59 19.55
N VAL A 754 -20.23 2.26 18.63
CA VAL A 754 -19.79 0.87 18.39
C VAL A 754 -19.07 0.31 19.63
N CYS A 755 -18.15 1.09 20.21
CA CYS A 755 -17.44 0.72 21.43
C CYS A 755 -18.42 0.46 22.59
N ASP A 756 -19.35 1.37 22.83
CA ASP A 756 -20.37 1.25 23.88
C ASP A 756 -21.24 0.01 23.66
N ALA A 757 -21.67 -0.25 22.43
CA ALA A 757 -22.46 -1.44 22.09
C ALA A 757 -21.68 -2.75 22.31
N LEU A 758 -20.36 -2.74 22.09
CA LEU A 758 -19.50 -3.90 22.39
C LEU A 758 -19.30 -4.08 23.90
N LEU A 759 -19.16 -2.99 24.66
CA LEU A 759 -19.08 -3.03 26.13
C LEU A 759 -20.37 -3.56 26.75
N GLU A 760 -21.55 -3.09 26.30
CA GLU A 760 -22.86 -3.59 26.75
C GLU A 760 -23.10 -5.08 26.44
N LYS A 761 -22.41 -5.61 25.42
CA LYS A 761 -22.47 -7.03 25.04
C LYS A 761 -21.41 -7.87 25.72
N GLY A 762 -20.33 -7.23 26.15
CA GLY A 762 -19.36 -7.79 27.07
C GLY A 762 -20.06 -8.11 28.37
N GLU A 763 -20.59 -7.11 29.09
CA GLU A 763 -21.28 -7.23 30.40
C GLU A 763 -22.20 -8.45 30.54
#